data_AF-A0A5C7ZUD8-F1
#
_entry.id   AF-A0A5C7ZUD8-F1
#
_cell.length_a   1.000
_cell.length_b   1.000
_cell.length_c   1.000
_cell.angle_alpha   90.00
_cell.angle_beta   90.00
_cell.angle_gamma   90.00
#
_symmetry.space_group_name_H-M   'P 1'
#
loop_
_entity.id
_entity.type
_entity.pdbx_description
1 polymer ?
#
loop_
_entity_poly.entity_id
_entity_poly.type
_entity_poly.pdbx_seq_one_letter_code
_entity_poly.pdbx_strand_id
1 'polypeptide(L)'
;MKRWTRIPSCNFFRCTSKQLDLMLLALCFAAIIASPLLSAASISASSYHSCAIASSGQMSCWGENAWGTLGDDTFADSRVPVTVNGLADADSVSSRSLHTCAVRDGGTAVCWGWNSVGQLGDGTTNSHPAPVAVEGLTNAMDIAAGAEHTCALKGDGTAACWGNNQNGELGIGNLNPSLIPVAVTGVSDAIAIASGNYHSCVLRNDGSVVCWGSGEAGQLGNGSSTNSPVPVQVVGLTDAVKIAAGHSSTCAIRSDATVVCWGLNYYGQLGNGSTQSSNVPVVASGLSGASAISVGDFHACAITLNGQASCWGDNRLGQLGDGTRESRLTAVPVQSPFDFESISGGANHTCAMLENGSATCWGSNRDGQIGNAMLAIEVFPSTVAMEGSAASISVTEGHACALKQSGGASCWGNNQSGQLGNGDNVSSTFPVPVNGISDATAIVVGGFGPLAHSCAIRPDSTLACWGYNAYGQLGDGTYTSRTSPVTVSGLTGVASVSAGFGFTCANMNDGTAACWGKNDYGQLGHGDNFGHSTPVSVFGLTGVTSVSTSDLHACATKADETVACWGYNGAGQLGNGTHNTYFSPVAVVGLSNAVDVSAGSNHTCARRSTGTVACWGSGSSGQLGTGNPSSSSTPVAVPNLVGISGISVGGSHSCASTFAGTVACWGRNLEGQLGDGSTNQRYSPVPVTGLVDVVEVDAGRDNSCARHVDGTLSCWGSNDDGQVGNGFKGYFATPQTVQGFGDTVVRNGFDFPL
;
A
#
# COMPACT_ATOMS: atom_id res chain seq x y z
N MET A 1 12.93 -65.29 -7.53
CA MET A 1 14.17 -65.84 -8.13
C MET A 1 15.29 -64.85 -7.82
N LYS A 2 16.05 -65.07 -6.72
CA LYS A 2 17.45 -65.62 -6.65
C LYS A 2 18.48 -64.64 -7.22
N ARG A 3 19.54 -64.14 -6.54
CA ARG A 3 20.40 -64.55 -5.37
C ARG A 3 21.00 -63.27 -4.71
N TRP A 4 21.05 -63.05 -3.38
CA TRP A 4 21.95 -63.59 -2.32
C TRP A 4 23.45 -63.29 -2.56
N THR A 5 24.25 -62.62 -1.71
CA THR A 5 24.70 -62.84 -0.29
C THR A 5 25.67 -61.68 0.09
N ARG A 6 25.95 -61.21 1.34
CA ARG A 6 26.27 -61.84 2.64
C ARG A 6 26.20 -60.81 3.80
N ILE A 7 25.92 -61.30 5.01
CA ILE A 7 25.72 -60.63 6.33
C ILE A 7 27.03 -60.72 7.19
N PRO A 8 27.28 -59.89 8.23
CA PRO A 8 26.93 -60.21 9.64
C PRO A 8 26.35 -58.97 10.42
N SER A 9 25.18 -58.99 11.06
CA SER A 9 24.81 -59.49 12.41
C SER A 9 25.51 -58.83 13.62
N CYS A 10 24.70 -58.13 14.44
CA CYS A 10 24.74 -57.97 15.92
C CYS A 10 25.97 -57.32 16.60
N ASN A 11 25.80 -56.15 17.25
CA ASN A 11 25.45 -56.03 18.68
C ASN A 11 25.72 -54.62 19.27
N PHE A 12 24.88 -54.25 20.23
CA PHE A 12 24.99 -53.13 21.16
C PHE A 12 26.42 -52.85 21.68
N PHE A 13 26.87 -51.59 21.64
CA PHE A 13 27.28 -50.77 22.80
C PHE A 13 27.93 -49.44 22.35
N ARG A 14 27.41 -48.31 22.88
CA ARG A 14 28.06 -47.00 23.10
C ARG A 14 28.99 -46.44 22.00
N CYS A 15 28.44 -45.51 21.21
CA CYS A 15 29.24 -44.36 20.73
C CYS A 15 28.72 -43.09 21.40
N THR A 16 29.64 -42.41 22.07
CA THR A 16 29.48 -41.19 22.85
C THR A 16 29.11 -39.99 21.98
N SER A 17 28.30 -39.08 22.54
CA SER A 17 27.72 -37.87 21.96
C SER A 17 28.72 -36.76 21.58
N LYS A 18 29.84 -37.07 20.92
CA LYS A 18 30.86 -36.06 20.55
C LYS A 18 31.46 -36.21 19.14
N GLN A 19 30.87 -37.03 18.27
CA GLN A 19 31.29 -37.12 16.86
C GLN A 19 30.15 -36.94 15.83
N LEU A 20 28.90 -36.73 16.28
CA LEU A 20 27.81 -36.31 15.39
C LEU A 20 27.71 -34.77 15.23
N ASP A 21 28.22 -34.01 16.20
CA ASP A 21 28.19 -32.53 16.16
C ASP A 21 29.21 -31.91 15.19
N LEU A 22 30.27 -32.65 14.81
CA LEU A 22 31.28 -32.12 13.88
C LEU A 22 30.98 -32.37 12.39
N MET A 23 30.04 -33.27 12.06
CA MET A 23 29.59 -33.46 10.67
C MET A 23 28.33 -32.65 10.33
N LEU A 24 27.51 -32.25 11.33
CA LEU A 24 26.41 -31.31 11.09
C LEU A 24 26.86 -29.84 10.99
N LEU A 25 27.94 -29.43 11.65
CA LEU A 25 28.48 -28.07 11.49
C LEU A 25 29.14 -27.82 10.12
N ALA A 26 29.66 -28.86 9.46
CA ALA A 26 30.36 -28.72 8.18
C ALA A 26 29.42 -28.77 6.95
N LEU A 27 28.15 -29.17 7.13
CA LEU A 27 27.14 -29.19 6.06
C LEU A 27 26.20 -27.97 6.08
N CYS A 28 26.16 -27.20 7.17
CA CYS A 28 25.43 -25.93 7.23
C CYS A 28 26.14 -24.74 6.58
N PHE A 29 27.43 -24.86 6.24
CA PHE A 29 28.19 -23.78 5.58
C PHE A 29 28.25 -23.90 4.05
N ALA A 30 27.66 -24.94 3.44
CA ALA A 30 27.75 -25.20 2.01
C ALA A 30 26.38 -25.24 1.27
N ALA A 31 25.29 -24.82 1.92
CA ALA A 31 23.94 -24.85 1.35
C ALA A 31 23.22 -23.48 1.36
N ILE A 32 23.98 -22.37 1.34
CA ILE A 32 23.45 -21.04 0.99
C ILE A 32 23.74 -20.82 -0.49
N ILE A 33 23.04 -21.55 -1.37
CA ILE A 33 22.95 -21.18 -2.79
C ILE A 33 21.48 -21.31 -3.19
N ALA A 34 20.90 -20.16 -3.53
CA ALA A 34 19.64 -19.96 -4.24
C ALA A 34 18.39 -20.58 -3.60
N SER A 35 17.92 -19.97 -2.51
CA SER A 35 16.46 -19.80 -2.34
C SER A 35 16.09 -18.50 -3.07
N PRO A 36 14.95 -18.39 -3.78
CA PRO A 36 14.50 -17.09 -4.23
C PRO A 36 14.18 -16.31 -2.95
N LEU A 37 15.07 -15.40 -2.57
CA LEU A 37 14.82 -14.47 -1.50
C LEU A 37 13.59 -13.68 -1.96
N LEU A 38 12.46 -13.81 -1.24
CA LEU A 38 11.43 -12.79 -1.32
C LEU A 38 12.15 -11.47 -1.03
N SER A 39 12.13 -10.54 -2.01
CA SER A 39 12.62 -9.17 -1.88
C SER A 39 12.21 -8.63 -0.51
N ALA A 40 13.21 -8.33 0.32
CA ALA A 40 12.96 -7.70 1.61
C ALA A 40 12.56 -6.25 1.32
N ALA A 41 11.55 -5.75 2.02
CA ALA A 41 11.13 -4.37 1.82
C ALA A 41 12.30 -3.43 2.13
N SER A 42 12.58 -2.51 1.21
CA SER A 42 13.69 -1.57 1.35
C SER A 42 13.20 -0.14 1.18
N ILE A 43 13.92 0.80 1.78
CA ILE A 43 13.59 2.22 1.72
C ILE A 43 14.85 3.04 1.49
N SER A 44 14.75 4.06 0.65
CA SER A 44 15.84 4.97 0.31
C SER A 44 15.39 6.41 0.47
N ALA A 45 16.05 7.16 1.34
CA ALA A 45 15.85 8.58 1.56
C ALA A 45 16.94 9.39 0.83
N SER A 46 16.53 10.36 0.01
CA SER A 46 17.45 11.22 -0.76
C SER A 46 17.54 12.64 -0.17
N SER A 47 17.97 13.62 -0.97
CA SER A 47 17.91 15.04 -0.62
C SER A 47 16.48 15.59 -0.50
N TYR A 48 15.57 15.19 -1.39
CA TYR A 48 14.25 15.84 -1.56
C TYR A 48 13.09 14.88 -1.82
N HIS A 49 13.36 13.61 -2.08
CA HIS A 49 12.36 12.55 -2.24
C HIS A 49 12.77 11.28 -1.48
N SER A 50 11.83 10.36 -1.34
CA SER A 50 12.04 9.06 -0.74
C SER A 50 11.38 8.00 -1.62
N CYS A 51 11.92 6.80 -1.62
CA CYS A 51 11.33 5.67 -2.32
C CYS A 51 11.35 4.43 -1.43
N ALA A 52 10.35 3.56 -1.60
CA ALA A 52 10.26 2.28 -0.93
C ALA A 52 9.93 1.17 -1.94
N ILE A 53 10.48 -0.02 -1.69
CA ILE A 53 10.16 -1.27 -2.37
C ILE A 53 9.33 -2.10 -1.40
N ALA A 54 8.11 -2.47 -1.80
CA ALA A 54 7.28 -3.43 -1.08
C ALA A 54 7.82 -4.86 -1.27
N SER A 55 7.45 -5.79 -0.40
CA SER A 55 7.85 -7.22 -0.53
C SER A 55 7.37 -7.89 -1.83
N SER A 56 6.42 -7.27 -2.53
CA SER A 56 5.96 -7.68 -3.86
C SER A 56 6.97 -7.34 -4.97
N GLY A 57 7.96 -6.50 -4.71
CA GLY A 57 8.82 -5.87 -5.72
C GLY A 57 8.26 -4.55 -6.27
N GLN A 58 7.03 -4.16 -5.89
CA GLN A 58 6.46 -2.88 -6.31
C GLN A 58 7.20 -1.71 -5.66
N MET A 59 7.60 -0.75 -6.49
CA MET A 59 8.32 0.43 -6.05
C MET A 59 7.41 1.66 -6.06
N SER A 60 7.48 2.44 -4.99
CA SER A 60 6.78 3.72 -4.86
C SER A 60 7.75 4.81 -4.41
N CYS A 61 7.58 6.03 -4.92
CA CYS A 61 8.38 7.21 -4.56
C CYS A 61 7.49 8.39 -4.18
N TRP A 62 7.99 9.32 -3.38
CA TRP A 62 7.29 10.56 -3.00
C TRP A 62 8.28 11.68 -2.65
N GLY A 63 7.82 12.92 -2.72
CA GLY A 63 8.58 14.13 -2.47
C GLY A 63 8.65 15.02 -3.71
N GLU A 64 9.78 15.71 -3.86
CA GLU A 64 10.07 16.58 -5.00
C GLU A 64 10.21 15.79 -6.31
N ASN A 65 9.73 16.35 -7.42
CA ASN A 65 9.72 15.70 -8.73
C ASN A 65 10.04 16.63 -9.92
N ALA A 66 10.65 17.80 -9.74
CA ALA A 66 10.89 18.72 -10.87
C ALA A 66 11.83 18.12 -11.94
N TRP A 67 12.56 17.06 -11.59
CA TRP A 67 13.45 16.32 -12.50
C TRP A 67 12.92 14.94 -12.90
N GLY A 68 11.69 14.58 -12.50
CA GLY A 68 11.13 13.27 -12.78
C GLY A 68 11.68 12.17 -11.87
N THR A 69 12.21 12.54 -10.69
CA THR A 69 12.81 11.65 -9.67
C THR A 69 11.84 10.62 -9.09
N LEU A 70 10.53 10.85 -9.19
CA LEU A 70 9.51 9.91 -8.73
C LEU A 70 9.24 8.76 -9.72
N GLY A 71 9.65 8.89 -10.98
CA GLY A 71 9.57 7.79 -11.94
C GLY A 71 8.15 7.45 -12.42
N ASP A 72 7.20 8.38 -12.26
CA ASP A 72 5.77 8.22 -12.54
C ASP A 72 5.34 8.81 -13.89
N ASP A 73 6.29 9.06 -14.80
CA ASP A 73 6.11 9.80 -16.07
C ASP A 73 5.65 11.26 -15.90
N THR A 74 5.75 11.82 -14.70
CA THR A 74 5.42 13.22 -14.42
C THR A 74 6.61 14.03 -13.94
N PHE A 75 6.38 15.34 -13.77
CA PHE A 75 7.30 16.28 -13.10
C PHE A 75 6.63 16.97 -11.90
N ALA A 76 5.54 16.38 -11.40
CA ALA A 76 4.76 16.96 -10.32
C ALA A 76 5.17 16.34 -8.98
N ASP A 77 5.47 17.19 -7.99
CA ASP A 77 5.77 16.73 -6.63
C ASP A 77 4.60 15.92 -6.07
N SER A 78 4.90 14.93 -5.23
CA SER A 78 3.88 14.18 -4.52
C SER A 78 4.16 14.13 -3.03
N ARG A 79 3.16 14.46 -2.21
CA ARG A 79 3.27 14.39 -0.73
C ARG A 79 2.90 13.03 -0.16
N VAL A 80 2.57 12.09 -1.04
CA VAL A 80 2.21 10.70 -0.74
C VAL A 80 2.93 9.79 -1.74
N PRO A 81 3.19 8.52 -1.39
CA PRO A 81 3.76 7.54 -2.32
C PRO A 81 2.97 7.45 -3.63
N VAL A 82 3.68 7.58 -4.75
CA VAL A 82 3.19 7.27 -6.10
C VAL A 82 3.97 6.07 -6.65
N THR A 83 3.30 5.22 -7.43
CA THR A 83 3.93 4.04 -8.03
C THR A 83 4.92 4.46 -9.12
N VAL A 84 6.09 3.80 -9.16
CA VAL A 84 7.07 3.95 -10.24
C VAL A 84 6.61 3.15 -11.46
N ASN A 85 6.54 3.80 -12.63
CA ASN A 85 5.98 3.18 -13.83
C ASN A 85 6.89 2.05 -14.36
N GLY A 86 6.27 0.89 -14.63
CA GLY A 86 6.94 -0.25 -15.26
C GLY A 86 7.98 -0.96 -14.38
N LEU A 87 7.94 -0.73 -13.05
CA LEU A 87 8.89 -1.30 -12.08
C LEU A 87 8.14 -1.96 -10.92
N ALA A 88 7.75 -3.22 -11.14
CA ALA A 88 7.05 -4.06 -10.16
C ALA A 88 7.91 -5.23 -9.65
N ASP A 89 9.16 -5.28 -10.10
CA ASP A 89 10.14 -6.35 -9.91
C ASP A 89 11.46 -5.82 -9.33
N ALA A 90 11.43 -4.72 -8.57
CA ALA A 90 12.63 -4.14 -7.98
C ALA A 90 13.13 -4.98 -6.79
N ASP A 91 14.44 -5.22 -6.75
CA ASP A 91 15.14 -5.93 -5.67
C ASP A 91 15.91 -4.95 -4.77
N SER A 92 16.53 -3.92 -5.36
CA SER A 92 17.18 -2.85 -4.61
C SER A 92 16.96 -1.47 -5.23
N VAL A 93 17.01 -0.44 -4.39
CA VAL A 93 16.92 0.97 -4.78
C VAL A 93 18.05 1.77 -4.16
N SER A 94 18.58 2.72 -4.92
CA SER A 94 19.44 3.77 -4.41
C SER A 94 18.98 5.13 -4.94
N SER A 95 18.71 6.06 -4.02
CA SER A 95 18.43 7.46 -4.31
C SER A 95 19.31 8.33 -3.41
N ARG A 96 19.95 9.36 -3.98
CA ARG A 96 20.83 10.25 -3.22
C ARG A 96 20.50 11.70 -3.42
N SER A 97 20.59 12.18 -4.65
CA SER A 97 20.32 13.57 -5.01
C SER A 97 19.13 13.65 -5.96
N LEU A 98 19.35 14.01 -7.23
CA LEU A 98 18.29 14.28 -8.21
C LEU A 98 18.05 13.13 -9.19
N HIS A 99 18.56 11.93 -8.90
CA HIS A 99 18.28 10.72 -9.66
C HIS A 99 18.09 9.53 -8.74
N THR A 100 17.33 8.56 -9.25
CA THR A 100 17.03 7.29 -8.57
C THR A 100 17.44 6.16 -9.49
N CYS A 101 18.05 5.13 -8.92
CA CYS A 101 18.36 3.91 -9.64
C CYS A 101 17.84 2.70 -8.86
N ALA A 102 17.50 1.65 -9.58
CA ALA A 102 17.05 0.39 -9.03
C ALA A 102 17.66 -0.79 -9.78
N VAL A 103 17.86 -1.90 -9.07
CA VAL A 103 18.16 -3.21 -9.66
C VAL A 103 16.88 -4.03 -9.66
N ARG A 104 16.50 -4.55 -10.83
CA ARG A 104 15.38 -5.48 -11.01
C ARG A 104 15.80 -6.91 -10.68
N ASP A 105 14.83 -7.76 -10.38
CA ASP A 105 15.02 -9.20 -10.37
C ASP A 105 15.65 -9.67 -11.69
N GLY A 106 16.64 -10.56 -11.60
CA GLY A 106 17.50 -10.94 -12.74
C GLY A 106 18.67 -10.00 -13.03
N GLY A 107 18.89 -8.96 -12.23
CA GLY A 107 20.13 -8.16 -12.22
C GLY A 107 20.25 -7.09 -13.32
N THR A 108 19.11 -6.64 -13.86
CA THR A 108 19.04 -5.49 -14.78
C THR A 108 18.94 -4.20 -13.98
N ALA A 109 19.78 -3.21 -14.27
CA ALA A 109 19.69 -1.90 -13.63
C ALA A 109 18.89 -0.91 -14.47
N VAL A 110 18.07 -0.12 -13.81
CA VAL A 110 17.35 1.02 -14.40
C VAL A 110 17.59 2.28 -13.56
N CYS A 111 17.64 3.44 -14.21
CA CYS A 111 17.79 4.73 -13.55
C CYS A 111 16.82 5.75 -14.16
N TRP A 112 16.43 6.77 -13.39
CA TRP A 112 15.60 7.89 -13.85
C TRP A 112 15.86 9.15 -13.02
N GLY A 113 15.31 10.27 -13.46
CA GLY A 113 15.53 11.60 -12.91
C GLY A 113 16.49 12.44 -13.76
N TRP A 114 17.27 13.28 -13.09
CA TRP A 114 18.22 14.20 -13.71
C TRP A 114 19.42 13.48 -14.35
N ASN A 115 19.81 13.86 -15.58
CA ASN A 115 20.86 13.18 -16.35
C ASN A 115 21.89 14.12 -17.03
N SER A 116 22.12 15.33 -16.53
CA SER A 116 22.93 16.32 -17.27
C SER A 116 24.38 15.90 -17.56
N VAL A 117 24.91 14.93 -16.82
CA VAL A 117 26.29 14.42 -16.91
C VAL A 117 26.35 12.91 -17.10
N GLY A 118 25.24 12.28 -17.50
CA GLY A 118 25.16 10.86 -17.81
C GLY A 118 25.00 9.94 -16.60
N GLN A 119 24.58 10.44 -15.43
CA GLN A 119 24.41 9.66 -14.20
C GLN A 119 23.36 8.54 -14.31
N LEU A 120 22.48 8.57 -15.33
CA LEU A 120 21.55 7.47 -15.61
C LEU A 120 22.20 6.31 -16.37
N GLY A 121 23.33 6.53 -17.04
CA GLY A 121 24.10 5.46 -17.69
C GLY A 121 23.47 4.91 -18.98
N ASP A 122 22.55 5.65 -19.59
CA ASP A 122 21.79 5.27 -20.79
C ASP A 122 22.46 5.72 -22.10
N GLY A 123 23.71 6.21 -22.02
CA GLY A 123 24.43 6.75 -23.17
C GLY A 123 23.99 8.16 -23.57
N THR A 124 23.07 8.79 -22.84
CA THR A 124 22.58 10.14 -23.14
C THR A 124 22.86 11.14 -22.00
N THR A 125 22.41 12.38 -22.18
CA THR A 125 22.38 13.40 -21.13
C THR A 125 20.98 13.96 -20.91
N ASN A 126 19.95 13.23 -21.35
CA ASN A 126 18.56 13.65 -21.23
C ASN A 126 18.00 13.13 -19.91
N SER A 127 17.32 13.99 -19.15
CA SER A 127 16.59 13.56 -17.95
C SER A 127 15.39 12.69 -18.35
N HIS A 128 15.06 11.70 -17.53
CA HIS A 128 13.97 10.76 -17.79
C HIS A 128 12.99 10.75 -16.60
N PRO A 129 11.68 11.05 -16.79
CA PRO A 129 10.69 10.98 -15.71
C PRO A 129 10.17 9.56 -15.43
N ALA A 130 10.73 8.54 -16.09
CA ALA A 130 10.43 7.14 -15.87
C ALA A 130 11.70 6.28 -16.02
N PRO A 131 11.74 5.07 -15.44
CA PRO A 131 12.90 4.19 -15.49
C PRO A 131 13.42 3.93 -16.91
N VAL A 132 14.69 4.23 -17.16
CA VAL A 132 15.43 3.86 -18.38
C VAL A 132 16.51 2.83 -18.05
N ALA A 133 16.74 1.88 -18.96
CA ALA A 133 17.76 0.85 -18.76
C ALA A 133 19.18 1.43 -18.81
N VAL A 134 20.04 0.98 -17.90
CA VAL A 134 21.48 1.28 -17.92
C VAL A 134 22.14 0.51 -19.06
N GLU A 135 22.81 1.22 -19.97
CA GLU A 135 23.36 0.63 -21.18
C GLU A 135 24.53 -0.31 -20.87
N GLY A 136 24.47 -1.54 -21.38
CA GLY A 136 25.58 -2.50 -21.32
C GLY A 136 25.87 -3.10 -19.93
N LEU A 137 25.10 -2.74 -18.90
CA LEU A 137 25.22 -3.34 -17.57
C LEU A 137 24.40 -4.63 -17.47
N THR A 138 25.04 -5.70 -17.01
CA THR A 138 24.38 -6.99 -16.75
C THR A 138 24.88 -7.57 -15.43
N ASN A 139 24.05 -8.41 -14.80
CA ASN A 139 24.36 -9.07 -13.52
C ASN A 139 24.73 -8.08 -12.40
N ALA A 140 24.03 -6.94 -12.34
CA ALA A 140 24.12 -6.04 -11.19
C ALA A 140 23.46 -6.73 -9.99
N MET A 141 24.16 -6.75 -8.85
CA MET A 141 23.66 -7.26 -7.57
C MET A 141 23.27 -6.12 -6.63
N ASP A 142 23.88 -4.95 -6.80
CA ASP A 142 23.60 -3.78 -5.99
C ASP A 142 23.95 -2.50 -6.77
N ILE A 143 23.37 -1.37 -6.35
CA ILE A 143 23.56 -0.07 -6.99
C ILE A 143 23.70 1.02 -5.93
N ALA A 144 24.61 1.95 -6.14
CA ALA A 144 24.85 3.09 -5.27
C ALA A 144 24.88 4.38 -6.10
N ALA A 145 23.91 5.26 -5.85
CA ALA A 145 23.85 6.58 -6.44
C ALA A 145 24.64 7.59 -5.58
N GLY A 146 25.50 8.37 -6.23
CA GLY A 146 26.08 9.60 -5.69
C GLY A 146 25.27 10.83 -6.08
N ALA A 147 25.86 12.02 -6.00
CA ALA A 147 25.16 13.25 -6.39
C ALA A 147 24.99 13.36 -7.92
N GLU A 148 26.03 12.96 -8.65
CA GLU A 148 26.15 13.11 -10.12
C GLU A 148 26.84 11.91 -10.78
N HIS A 149 27.07 10.83 -10.03
CA HIS A 149 27.62 9.57 -10.50
C HIS A 149 26.83 8.40 -9.92
N THR A 150 26.97 7.23 -10.53
CA THR A 150 26.35 6.00 -10.07
C THR A 150 27.35 4.87 -10.21
N CYS A 151 27.35 3.94 -9.26
CA CYS A 151 28.16 2.73 -9.31
C CYS A 151 27.29 1.50 -9.07
N ALA A 152 27.62 0.40 -9.74
CA ALA A 152 26.99 -0.90 -9.54
C ALA A 152 28.03 -1.93 -9.07
N LEU A 153 27.61 -2.77 -8.12
CA LEU A 153 28.30 -4.00 -7.78
C LEU A 153 27.78 -5.11 -8.70
N LYS A 154 28.69 -5.87 -9.31
CA LYS A 154 28.34 -7.00 -10.16
C LYS A 154 28.50 -8.34 -9.44
N GLY A 155 27.79 -9.36 -9.91
CA GLY A 155 27.85 -10.72 -9.36
C GLY A 155 29.20 -11.44 -9.47
N ASP A 156 30.16 -10.89 -10.23
CA ASP A 156 31.55 -11.38 -10.29
C ASP A 156 32.48 -10.71 -9.26
N GLY A 157 31.94 -9.89 -8.35
CA GLY A 157 32.70 -9.16 -7.33
C GLY A 157 33.46 -7.93 -7.85
N THR A 158 33.22 -7.51 -9.09
CA THR A 158 33.75 -6.25 -9.65
C THR A 158 32.74 -5.11 -9.54
N ALA A 159 33.22 -3.87 -9.71
CA ALA A 159 32.38 -2.68 -9.72
C ALA A 159 32.48 -1.95 -11.07
N ALA A 160 31.38 -1.33 -11.49
CA ALA A 160 31.36 -0.41 -12.63
C ALA A 160 30.70 0.91 -12.22
N CYS A 161 31.26 2.04 -12.65
CA CYS A 161 30.74 3.38 -12.33
C CYS A 161 30.54 4.21 -13.59
N TRP A 162 29.65 5.20 -13.55
CA TRP A 162 29.39 6.17 -14.63
C TRP A 162 28.87 7.50 -14.07
N GLY A 163 28.76 8.51 -14.94
CA GLY A 163 28.42 9.90 -14.61
C GLY A 163 29.64 10.82 -14.49
N ASN A 164 29.56 11.78 -13.58
CA ASN A 164 30.63 12.75 -13.30
C ASN A 164 31.90 12.06 -12.74
N ASN A 165 33.07 12.61 -13.05
CA ASN A 165 34.37 12.08 -12.62
C ASN A 165 35.42 13.17 -12.31
N GLN A 166 34.99 14.41 -12.05
CA GLN A 166 35.91 15.53 -11.83
C GLN A 166 36.81 15.37 -10.59
N ASN A 167 36.37 14.60 -9.59
CA ASN A 167 37.13 14.26 -8.39
C ASN A 167 37.69 12.82 -8.40
N GLY A 168 37.46 12.06 -9.47
CA GLY A 168 37.85 10.67 -9.57
C GLY A 168 36.80 9.67 -9.08
N GLU A 169 35.53 10.08 -9.00
CA GLU A 169 34.35 9.34 -8.51
C GLU A 169 34.16 7.98 -9.20
N LEU A 170 34.68 7.80 -10.41
CA LEU A 170 34.57 6.55 -11.16
C LEU A 170 35.71 5.56 -10.87
N GLY A 171 36.81 5.99 -10.25
CA GLY A 171 37.91 5.08 -9.86
C GLY A 171 38.66 4.45 -11.05
N ILE A 172 38.67 5.11 -12.21
CA ILE A 172 39.20 4.61 -13.48
C ILE A 172 40.63 5.09 -13.82
N GLY A 173 41.34 5.66 -12.85
CA GLY A 173 42.72 6.13 -13.04
C GLY A 173 42.88 7.44 -13.81
N ASN A 174 41.77 8.12 -14.11
CA ASN A 174 41.72 9.45 -14.72
C ASN A 174 40.47 10.21 -14.25
N LEU A 175 40.26 11.44 -14.74
CA LEU A 175 39.18 12.35 -14.33
C LEU A 175 38.11 12.57 -15.42
N ASN A 176 38.07 11.73 -16.46
CA ASN A 176 37.10 11.87 -17.54
C ASN A 176 35.75 11.28 -17.11
N PRO A 177 34.62 11.99 -17.29
CA PRO A 177 33.29 11.44 -17.04
C PRO A 177 32.93 10.35 -18.06
N SER A 178 31.91 9.55 -17.77
CA SER A 178 31.42 8.50 -18.66
C SER A 178 29.90 8.46 -18.69
N LEU A 179 29.29 8.43 -19.88
CA LEU A 179 27.83 8.34 -20.04
C LEU A 179 27.28 6.91 -19.93
N ILE A 180 28.19 5.92 -19.85
CA ILE A 180 27.89 4.50 -19.72
C ILE A 180 28.80 3.86 -18.65
N PRO A 181 28.42 2.72 -18.06
CA PRO A 181 29.21 2.01 -17.07
C PRO A 181 30.65 1.71 -17.53
N VAL A 182 31.63 2.07 -16.70
CA VAL A 182 33.06 1.73 -16.89
C VAL A 182 33.61 0.99 -15.67
N ALA A 183 34.44 -0.01 -15.91
CA ALA A 183 34.98 -0.85 -14.84
C ALA A 183 35.94 -0.07 -13.93
N VAL A 184 35.75 -0.20 -12.61
CA VAL A 184 36.63 0.41 -11.60
C VAL A 184 37.97 -0.31 -11.56
N THR A 185 39.07 0.45 -11.46
CA THR A 185 40.43 -0.11 -11.52
C THR A 185 40.78 -0.88 -10.26
N GLY A 186 41.12 -2.17 -10.37
CA GLY A 186 41.68 -2.94 -9.25
C GLY A 186 40.68 -3.32 -8.15
N VAL A 187 39.38 -3.29 -8.45
CA VAL A 187 38.33 -3.81 -7.57
C VAL A 187 38.00 -5.26 -7.96
N SER A 188 38.18 -6.17 -7.03
CA SER A 188 37.73 -7.56 -7.06
C SER A 188 37.20 -7.94 -5.69
N ASP A 189 36.48 -9.06 -5.61
CA ASP A 189 35.98 -9.67 -4.37
C ASP A 189 35.13 -8.71 -3.51
N ALA A 190 34.50 -7.72 -4.15
CA ALA A 190 33.58 -6.80 -3.50
C ALA A 190 32.26 -7.50 -3.18
N ILE A 191 31.73 -7.22 -1.98
CA ILE A 191 30.47 -7.78 -1.46
C ILE A 191 29.44 -6.71 -1.13
N ALA A 192 29.84 -5.44 -1.06
CA ALA A 192 28.94 -4.29 -0.93
C ALA A 192 29.58 -3.05 -1.56
N ILE A 193 28.74 -2.13 -2.03
CA ILE A 193 29.15 -0.85 -2.59
C ILE A 193 28.38 0.29 -1.91
N ALA A 194 29.03 1.43 -1.70
CA ALA A 194 28.40 2.61 -1.15
C ALA A 194 28.97 3.87 -1.78
N SER A 195 28.11 4.83 -2.09
CA SER A 195 28.50 6.12 -2.68
C SER A 195 28.02 7.27 -1.82
N GLY A 196 28.95 8.19 -1.55
CA GLY A 196 28.61 9.53 -1.08
C GLY A 196 28.39 10.47 -2.26
N ASN A 197 28.35 11.78 -1.99
CA ASN A 197 28.06 12.74 -3.07
C ASN A 197 29.15 12.76 -4.14
N TYR A 198 30.41 12.62 -3.72
CA TYR A 198 31.58 12.76 -4.60
C TYR A 198 32.65 11.67 -4.37
N HIS A 199 32.30 10.57 -3.71
CA HIS A 199 33.20 9.44 -3.47
C HIS A 199 32.43 8.14 -3.47
N SER A 200 33.14 7.04 -3.71
CA SER A 200 32.59 5.69 -3.68
C SER A 200 33.53 4.77 -2.92
N CYS A 201 32.96 3.76 -2.28
CA CYS A 201 33.69 2.75 -1.52
C CYS A 201 33.11 1.36 -1.81
N VAL A 202 33.96 0.34 -1.69
CA VAL A 202 33.51 -1.06 -1.64
C VAL A 202 34.05 -1.75 -0.41
N LEU A 203 33.22 -2.62 0.14
CA LEU A 203 33.61 -3.62 1.12
C LEU A 203 33.99 -4.90 0.38
N ARG A 204 35.17 -5.45 0.69
CA ARG A 204 35.64 -6.73 0.17
C ARG A 204 35.31 -7.88 1.11
N ASN A 205 35.28 -9.10 0.56
CA ASN A 205 34.98 -10.32 1.29
C ASN A 205 35.98 -10.63 2.43
N ASP A 206 37.19 -10.07 2.37
CA ASP A 206 38.20 -10.18 3.44
C ASP A 206 38.00 -9.17 4.58
N GLY A 207 36.91 -8.39 4.57
CA GLY A 207 36.59 -7.37 5.57
C GLY A 207 37.30 -6.04 5.36
N SER A 208 38.09 -5.92 4.30
CA SER A 208 38.83 -4.71 3.97
C SER A 208 37.99 -3.74 3.13
N VAL A 209 38.24 -2.44 3.26
CA VAL A 209 37.49 -1.38 2.54
C VAL A 209 38.45 -0.57 1.67
N VAL A 210 38.05 -0.33 0.42
CA VAL A 210 38.73 0.64 -0.47
C VAL A 210 37.75 1.72 -0.91
N CYS A 211 38.24 2.96 -0.99
CA CYS A 211 37.45 4.12 -1.41
C CYS A 211 38.17 4.92 -2.51
N TRP A 212 37.44 5.68 -3.32
CA TRP A 212 37.99 6.58 -4.35
C TRP A 212 37.07 7.79 -4.57
N GLY A 213 37.55 8.77 -5.33
CA GLY A 213 36.88 10.06 -5.55
C GLY A 213 37.42 11.17 -4.65
N SER A 214 36.55 12.06 -4.21
CA SER A 214 36.90 13.18 -3.34
C SER A 214 37.43 12.69 -1.99
N GLY A 215 38.53 13.28 -1.53
CA GLY A 215 39.16 13.00 -0.24
C GLY A 215 39.38 14.23 0.64
N GLU A 216 38.90 15.40 0.23
CA GLU A 216 39.19 16.68 0.89
C GLU A 216 38.74 16.74 2.36
N ALA A 217 37.64 16.05 2.71
CA ALA A 217 37.14 15.94 4.08
C ALA A 217 37.71 14.74 4.83
N GLY A 218 38.56 13.92 4.19
CA GLY A 218 39.07 12.66 4.73
C GLY A 218 38.16 11.44 4.49
N GLN A 219 37.11 11.57 3.66
CA GLN A 219 36.08 10.53 3.44
C GLN A 219 36.59 9.25 2.76
N LEU A 220 37.84 9.25 2.27
CA LEU A 220 38.52 8.04 1.76
C LEU A 220 39.15 7.19 2.87
N GLY A 221 39.33 7.73 4.09
CA GLY A 221 39.78 6.96 5.26
C GLY A 221 41.22 6.44 5.18
N ASN A 222 42.01 6.90 4.20
CA ASN A 222 43.34 6.40 3.90
C ASN A 222 44.48 7.19 4.61
N GLY A 223 44.15 8.05 5.56
CA GLY A 223 45.10 8.94 6.24
C GLY A 223 45.53 10.16 5.42
N SER A 224 44.95 10.38 4.23
CA SER A 224 45.15 11.57 3.40
C SER A 224 43.87 12.42 3.31
N SER A 225 44.02 13.68 2.93
CA SER A 225 42.93 14.60 2.59
C SER A 225 42.93 14.98 1.10
N THR A 226 43.39 14.06 0.26
CA THR A 226 43.54 14.26 -1.20
C THR A 226 42.61 13.35 -1.96
N ASN A 227 42.04 13.87 -3.05
CA ASN A 227 41.24 13.08 -3.99
C ASN A 227 42.07 11.95 -4.59
N SER A 228 41.42 10.84 -4.95
CA SER A 228 42.08 9.70 -5.58
C SER A 228 41.24 9.17 -6.75
N PRO A 229 41.75 9.20 -8.00
CA PRO A 229 41.06 8.64 -9.16
C PRO A 229 41.18 7.11 -9.24
N VAL A 230 41.79 6.47 -8.23
CA VAL A 230 41.89 5.01 -8.09
C VAL A 230 41.50 4.60 -6.67
N PRO A 231 40.99 3.37 -6.46
CA PRO A 231 40.72 2.84 -5.13
C PRO A 231 41.95 2.87 -4.21
N VAL A 232 41.77 3.41 -3.01
CA VAL A 232 42.76 3.47 -1.93
C VAL A 232 42.23 2.77 -0.69
N GLN A 233 43.11 2.06 0.01
CA GLN A 233 42.76 1.29 1.20
C GLN A 233 42.44 2.19 2.40
N VAL A 234 41.33 1.91 3.09
CA VAL A 234 41.01 2.52 4.38
C VAL A 234 41.98 2.00 5.44
N VAL A 235 42.60 2.90 6.20
CA VAL A 235 43.63 2.56 7.18
C VAL A 235 43.01 1.80 8.35
N GLY A 236 43.58 0.62 8.66
CA GLY A 236 43.26 -0.13 9.88
C GLY A 236 41.93 -0.87 9.89
N LEU A 237 41.18 -0.89 8.78
CA LEU A 237 39.89 -1.57 8.68
C LEU A 237 40.02 -2.87 7.87
N THR A 238 39.94 -4.00 8.55
CA THR A 238 40.12 -5.35 7.97
C THR A 238 39.05 -6.34 8.41
N ASP A 239 38.06 -5.89 9.17
CA ASP A 239 37.02 -6.71 9.78
C ASP A 239 35.63 -6.08 9.62
N ALA A 240 35.45 -5.25 8.59
CA ALA A 240 34.16 -4.67 8.27
C ALA A 240 33.19 -5.73 7.72
N VAL A 241 31.92 -5.62 8.08
CA VAL A 241 30.82 -6.50 7.62
C VAL A 241 29.71 -5.72 6.92
N LYS A 242 29.64 -4.40 7.11
CA LYS A 242 28.73 -3.46 6.44
C LYS A 242 29.44 -2.14 6.19
N ILE A 243 29.06 -1.44 5.13
CA ILE A 243 29.55 -0.09 4.80
C ILE A 243 28.38 0.79 4.38
N ALA A 244 28.43 2.07 4.74
CA ALA A 244 27.50 3.09 4.26
C ALA A 244 28.25 4.41 4.07
N ALA A 245 27.92 5.15 3.02
CA ALA A 245 28.52 6.43 2.70
C ALA A 245 27.45 7.55 2.78
N GLY A 246 27.85 8.68 3.33
CA GLY A 246 27.10 9.93 3.42
C GLY A 246 27.63 10.98 2.44
N HIS A 247 27.23 12.25 2.59
CA HIS A 247 27.65 13.33 1.69
C HIS A 247 29.18 13.40 1.54
N SER A 248 29.88 13.46 2.67
CA SER A 248 31.35 13.45 2.74
C SER A 248 31.83 12.75 4.00
N SER A 249 31.09 11.75 4.45
CA SER A 249 31.43 10.86 5.55
C SER A 249 31.19 9.42 5.11
N THR A 250 31.86 8.47 5.75
CA THR A 250 31.68 7.04 5.51
C THR A 250 31.72 6.34 6.85
N CYS A 251 30.88 5.33 7.03
CA CYS A 251 30.89 4.50 8.21
C CYS A 251 30.89 3.01 7.85
N ALA A 252 31.39 2.20 8.75
CA ALA A 252 31.38 0.75 8.65
C ALA A 252 30.99 0.10 9.98
N ILE A 253 30.32 -1.04 9.90
CA ILE A 253 30.12 -1.93 11.05
C ILE A 253 31.22 -2.98 10.99
N ARG A 254 31.91 -3.19 12.10
CA ARG A 254 32.93 -4.23 12.27
C ARG A 254 32.29 -5.54 12.74
N SER A 255 33.01 -6.65 12.60
CA SER A 255 32.56 -7.98 13.00
C SER A 255 32.21 -8.11 14.50
N ASP A 256 32.74 -7.22 15.33
CA ASP A 256 32.41 -7.08 16.76
C ASP A 256 31.18 -6.18 17.01
N ALA A 257 30.43 -5.85 15.95
CA ALA A 257 29.26 -4.97 15.95
C ALA A 257 29.54 -3.52 16.41
N THR A 258 30.80 -3.08 16.40
CA THR A 258 31.18 -1.68 16.61
C THR A 258 31.05 -0.87 15.32
N VAL A 259 30.64 0.39 15.45
CA VAL A 259 30.56 1.33 14.33
C VAL A 259 31.78 2.24 14.32
N VAL A 260 32.45 2.32 13.17
CA VAL A 260 33.51 3.30 12.92
C VAL A 260 33.13 4.21 11.75
N CYS A 261 33.43 5.50 11.87
CA CYS A 261 33.12 6.51 10.87
C CYS A 261 34.35 7.37 10.55
N TRP A 262 34.44 7.94 9.35
CA TRP A 262 35.47 8.89 8.94
C TRP A 262 34.91 9.90 7.93
N GLY A 263 35.66 10.96 7.67
CA GLY A 263 35.29 12.08 6.81
C GLY A 263 34.88 13.33 7.59
N LEU A 264 33.94 14.09 7.02
CA LEU A 264 33.40 15.35 7.54
C LEU A 264 32.71 15.16 8.90
N ASN A 265 32.91 16.08 9.85
CA ASN A 265 32.33 15.97 11.20
C ASN A 265 31.77 17.27 11.81
N TYR A 266 31.46 18.30 11.01
CA TYR A 266 31.07 19.62 11.56
C TYR A 266 29.85 19.62 12.48
N TYR A 267 28.96 18.63 12.33
CA TYR A 267 27.75 18.49 13.14
C TYR A 267 27.80 17.27 14.09
N GLY A 268 28.94 16.59 14.18
CA GLY A 268 29.09 15.38 14.97
C GLY A 268 28.67 14.10 14.26
N GLN A 269 28.53 14.11 12.93
CA GLN A 269 28.09 12.95 12.14
C GLN A 269 29.02 11.72 12.20
N LEU A 270 30.23 11.85 12.75
CA LEU A 270 31.10 10.69 13.05
C LEU A 270 30.76 10.04 14.40
N GLY A 271 29.94 10.67 15.25
CA GLY A 271 29.44 10.10 16.49
C GLY A 271 30.48 9.92 17.60
N ASN A 272 31.68 10.50 17.44
CA ASN A 272 32.83 10.28 18.32
C ASN A 272 32.95 11.30 19.47
N GLY A 273 31.90 12.06 19.76
CA GLY A 273 31.90 13.09 20.80
C GLY A 273 32.68 14.37 20.42
N SER A 274 33.02 14.54 19.14
CA SER A 274 33.75 15.71 18.63
C SER A 274 33.09 16.29 17.38
N THR A 275 33.53 17.47 16.95
CA THR A 275 33.18 18.09 15.66
C THR A 275 34.35 18.16 14.67
N GLN A 276 35.44 17.46 14.98
CA GLN A 276 36.63 17.42 14.12
C GLN A 276 36.51 16.30 13.09
N SER A 277 36.68 16.66 11.81
CA SER A 277 36.76 15.70 10.71
C SER A 277 37.94 14.75 10.91
N SER A 278 37.83 13.54 10.40
CA SER A 278 38.87 12.51 10.52
C SER A 278 39.16 11.86 9.18
N ASN A 279 40.43 11.77 8.79
CA ASN A 279 40.84 11.05 7.58
C ASN A 279 41.19 9.58 7.83
N VAL A 280 40.91 9.09 9.03
CA VAL A 280 41.00 7.68 9.45
C VAL A 280 39.75 7.29 10.24
N PRO A 281 39.38 6.00 10.28
CA PRO A 281 38.22 5.54 11.05
C PRO A 281 38.30 5.91 12.54
N VAL A 282 37.22 6.45 13.09
CA VAL A 282 37.02 6.74 14.52
C VAL A 282 35.74 6.07 15.03
N VAL A 283 35.73 5.62 16.27
CA VAL A 283 34.59 4.87 16.85
C VAL A 283 33.42 5.83 17.15
N ALA A 284 32.23 5.48 16.67
CA ALA A 284 30.99 6.13 17.08
C ALA A 284 30.60 5.65 18.49
N SER A 285 30.43 6.59 19.42
CA SER A 285 30.19 6.33 20.83
C SER A 285 28.69 6.24 21.14
N GLY A 286 28.34 5.47 22.17
CA GLY A 286 26.95 5.31 22.62
C GLY A 286 26.14 4.23 21.90
N LEU A 287 26.80 3.37 21.11
CA LEU A 287 26.20 2.24 20.40
C LEU A 287 26.83 0.92 20.85
N SER A 288 26.01 -0.13 20.92
CA SER A 288 26.48 -1.51 21.09
C SER A 288 25.61 -2.45 20.28
N GLY A 289 26.24 -3.39 19.56
CA GLY A 289 25.49 -4.41 18.82
C GLY A 289 24.81 -3.87 17.57
N ALA A 290 25.49 -3.05 16.75
CA ALA A 290 24.93 -2.57 15.49
C ALA A 290 24.79 -3.71 14.46
N SER A 291 23.65 -3.78 13.77
CA SER A 291 23.33 -4.75 12.72
C SER A 291 23.17 -4.09 11.34
N ALA A 292 22.72 -2.83 11.31
CA ALA A 292 22.58 -2.03 10.10
C ALA A 292 23.02 -0.58 10.36
N ILE A 293 23.49 0.10 9.31
CA ILE A 293 23.95 1.48 9.37
C ILE A 293 23.53 2.22 8.10
N SER A 294 23.15 3.48 8.26
CA SER A 294 22.90 4.42 7.18
C SER A 294 23.53 5.77 7.50
N VAL A 295 24.03 6.45 6.47
CA VAL A 295 24.70 7.74 6.60
C VAL A 295 24.05 8.73 5.64
N GLY A 296 23.38 9.73 6.20
CA GLY A 296 22.81 10.85 5.45
C GLY A 296 23.87 11.90 5.09
N ASP A 297 23.44 13.13 4.82
CA ASP A 297 24.41 14.18 4.45
C ASP A 297 25.19 14.69 5.67
N PHE A 298 24.48 14.91 6.77
CA PHE A 298 25.04 15.50 7.98
C PHE A 298 24.67 14.74 9.26
N HIS A 299 24.11 13.54 9.13
CA HIS A 299 23.78 12.64 10.24
C HIS A 299 24.00 11.18 9.84
N ALA A 300 24.03 10.30 10.83
CA ALA A 300 24.07 8.87 10.63
C ALA A 300 23.15 8.18 11.63
N CYS A 301 22.68 6.99 11.26
CA CYS A 301 21.81 6.16 12.07
C CYS A 301 22.26 4.70 12.02
N ALA A 302 22.05 3.97 13.09
CA ALA A 302 22.30 2.54 13.16
C ALA A 302 21.11 1.83 13.81
N ILE A 303 20.81 0.63 13.31
CA ILE A 303 19.90 -0.32 13.97
C ILE A 303 20.76 -1.30 14.77
N THR A 304 20.32 -1.65 15.96
CA THR A 304 20.97 -2.63 16.83
C THR A 304 20.34 -4.02 16.66
N LEU A 305 21.03 -5.06 17.14
CA LEU A 305 20.60 -6.47 17.03
C LEU A 305 19.25 -6.79 17.70
N ASN A 306 18.72 -5.88 18.52
CA ASN A 306 17.40 -5.97 19.14
C ASN A 306 16.33 -5.12 18.41
N GLY A 307 16.59 -4.67 17.19
CA GLY A 307 15.64 -3.90 16.38
C GLY A 307 15.52 -2.43 16.74
N GLN A 308 16.25 -1.91 17.74
CA GLN A 308 16.20 -0.49 18.09
C GLN A 308 17.09 0.36 17.16
N ALA A 309 16.71 1.62 16.93
CA ALA A 309 17.54 2.55 16.15
C ALA A 309 18.11 3.67 17.02
N SER A 310 19.31 4.13 16.68
CA SER A 310 19.93 5.31 17.25
C SER A 310 20.58 6.15 16.15
N CYS A 311 20.44 7.48 16.23
CA CYS A 311 20.98 8.43 15.27
C CYS A 311 21.91 9.46 15.93
N TRP A 312 22.79 10.09 15.17
CA TRP A 312 23.68 11.16 15.62
C TRP A 312 24.05 12.10 14.47
N GLY A 313 24.60 13.28 14.79
CA GLY A 313 24.94 14.34 13.85
C GLY A 313 23.96 15.52 13.91
N ASP A 314 23.74 16.16 12.76
CA ASP A 314 22.81 17.28 12.61
C ASP A 314 21.38 16.87 12.96
N ASN A 315 20.66 17.76 13.64
CA ASN A 315 19.25 17.56 14.01
C ASN A 315 18.42 18.84 13.85
N ARG A 316 18.94 19.88 13.18
CA ARG A 316 18.25 21.18 13.08
C ARG A 316 16.84 21.08 12.47
N LEU A 317 16.57 20.02 11.71
CA LEU A 317 15.30 19.72 11.09
C LEU A 317 14.64 18.46 11.67
N GLY A 318 15.10 17.94 12.81
CA GLY A 318 14.48 16.78 13.47
C GLY A 318 14.91 15.41 12.91
N GLN A 319 15.90 15.36 12.02
CA GLN A 319 16.31 14.14 11.31
C GLN A 319 16.84 13.00 12.20
N LEU A 320 17.10 13.24 13.49
CA LEU A 320 17.49 12.18 14.44
C LEU A 320 16.30 11.45 15.07
N GLY A 321 15.07 11.99 15.00
CA GLY A 321 13.87 11.32 15.51
C GLY A 321 13.84 11.16 17.04
N ASP A 322 14.61 11.98 17.77
CA ASP A 322 14.73 11.93 19.22
C ASP A 322 13.73 12.82 19.97
N GLY A 323 12.75 13.38 19.24
CA GLY A 323 11.78 14.34 19.75
C GLY A 323 12.30 15.77 19.91
N THR A 324 13.53 16.04 19.47
CA THR A 324 14.17 17.36 19.59
C THR A 324 14.64 17.90 18.24
N ARG A 325 15.27 19.09 18.24
CA ARG A 325 16.02 19.63 17.10
C ARG A 325 17.49 19.91 17.44
N GLU A 326 17.98 19.24 18.48
CA GLU A 326 19.35 19.42 19.00
C GLU A 326 20.29 18.40 18.37
N SER A 327 21.39 18.89 17.78
CA SER A 327 22.40 18.02 17.17
C SER A 327 23.11 17.17 18.23
N ARG A 328 23.52 15.96 17.87
CA ARG A 328 24.11 14.99 18.81
C ARG A 328 25.49 14.57 18.34
N LEU A 329 26.50 14.75 19.20
CA LEU A 329 27.88 14.32 18.89
C LEU A 329 28.11 12.82 19.12
N THR A 330 27.13 12.12 19.68
CA THR A 330 27.12 10.68 19.97
C THR A 330 25.74 10.13 19.69
N ALA A 331 25.60 8.81 19.54
CA ALA A 331 24.31 8.18 19.27
C ALA A 331 23.25 8.50 20.34
N VAL A 332 22.05 8.84 19.88
CA VAL A 332 20.83 9.00 20.70
C VAL A 332 19.74 8.05 20.18
N PRO A 333 18.94 7.42 21.06
CA PRO A 333 17.83 6.57 20.63
C PRO A 333 16.77 7.34 19.83
N VAL A 334 16.34 6.75 18.71
CA VAL A 334 15.15 7.19 17.98
C VAL A 334 13.92 6.85 18.83
N GLN A 335 13.00 7.79 19.00
CA GLN A 335 11.79 7.60 19.81
C GLN A 335 10.70 6.91 18.98
N SER A 336 10.66 5.58 19.01
CA SER A 336 9.66 4.75 18.32
C SER A 336 9.08 3.70 19.26
N PRO A 337 7.77 3.39 19.18
CA PRO A 337 7.17 2.26 19.88
C PRO A 337 7.39 0.91 19.16
N PHE A 338 7.97 0.93 17.95
CA PHE A 338 8.19 -0.24 17.11
C PHE A 338 9.67 -0.42 16.80
N ASP A 339 10.05 -1.68 16.58
CA ASP A 339 11.38 -2.08 16.12
C ASP A 339 11.55 -1.87 14.61
N PHE A 340 12.80 -1.60 14.22
CA PHE A 340 13.22 -1.23 12.88
C PHE A 340 13.91 -2.41 12.18
N GLU A 341 13.53 -2.66 10.92
CA GLU A 341 14.15 -3.65 10.05
C GLU A 341 15.26 -3.02 9.20
N SER A 342 14.98 -1.85 8.62
CA SER A 342 15.93 -1.10 7.81
C SER A 342 15.79 0.41 8.02
N ILE A 343 16.86 1.15 7.78
CA ILE A 343 16.90 2.60 7.97
C ILE A 343 17.72 3.24 6.85
N SER A 344 17.28 4.40 6.39
CA SER A 344 17.90 5.19 5.35
C SER A 344 17.90 6.67 5.73
N GLY A 345 19.08 7.29 5.69
CA GLY A 345 19.29 8.70 6.01
C GLY A 345 19.45 9.49 4.72
N GLY A 346 18.58 10.47 4.51
CA GLY A 346 18.66 11.43 3.41
C GLY A 346 19.49 12.66 3.78
N ALA A 347 19.29 13.78 3.08
CA ALA A 347 20.02 15.01 3.38
C ALA A 347 19.59 15.64 4.72
N ASN A 348 18.27 15.71 4.94
CA ASN A 348 17.65 16.42 6.06
C ASN A 348 16.49 15.64 6.70
N HIS A 349 16.31 14.38 6.32
CA HIS A 349 15.29 13.48 6.86
C HIS A 349 15.83 12.05 6.93
N THR A 350 15.12 11.19 7.63
CA THR A 350 15.42 9.78 7.78
C THR A 350 14.14 9.01 7.55
N CYS A 351 14.23 7.89 6.85
CA CYS A 351 13.14 6.96 6.64
C CYS A 351 13.56 5.57 7.10
N ALA A 352 12.60 4.75 7.52
CA ALA A 352 12.85 3.42 8.00
C ALA A 352 11.67 2.50 7.71
N MET A 353 11.99 1.22 7.51
CA MET A 353 11.00 0.14 7.55
C MET A 353 10.95 -0.43 8.96
N LEU A 354 9.74 -0.59 9.48
CA LEU A 354 9.48 -1.24 10.75
C LEU A 354 9.27 -2.74 10.55
N GLU A 355 9.52 -3.56 11.58
CA GLU A 355 9.31 -5.03 11.49
C GLU A 355 7.85 -5.42 11.21
N ASN A 356 6.89 -4.54 11.50
CA ASN A 356 5.48 -4.74 11.15
C ASN A 356 5.16 -4.46 9.66
N GLY A 357 6.19 -4.11 8.89
CA GLY A 357 6.08 -3.86 7.46
C GLY A 357 5.68 -2.44 7.05
N SER A 358 5.45 -1.54 8.00
CA SER A 358 5.12 -0.15 7.70
C SER A 358 6.37 0.71 7.50
N ALA A 359 6.26 1.70 6.62
CA ALA A 359 7.28 2.72 6.42
C ALA A 359 7.03 3.93 7.32
N THR A 360 8.09 4.48 7.90
CA THR A 360 8.04 5.73 8.66
C THR A 360 9.17 6.66 8.23
N CYS A 361 8.93 7.96 8.22
CA CYS A 361 9.93 8.98 7.95
C CYS A 361 9.84 10.11 8.98
N TRP A 362 10.95 10.78 9.23
CA TRP A 362 11.03 11.97 10.09
C TRP A 362 12.12 12.93 9.64
N GLY A 363 12.04 14.19 10.06
CA GLY A 363 12.93 15.27 9.68
C GLY A 363 12.24 16.34 8.82
N SER A 364 12.97 16.88 7.86
CA SER A 364 12.44 17.84 6.88
C SER A 364 11.27 17.26 6.10
N ASN A 365 10.22 18.06 5.90
CA ASN A 365 9.05 17.69 5.10
C ASN A 365 8.58 18.81 4.16
N ARG A 366 9.45 19.79 3.86
CA ARG A 366 9.04 20.98 3.09
C ARG A 366 8.66 20.67 1.65
N ASP A 367 9.13 19.54 1.16
CA ASP A 367 8.95 19.05 -0.20
C ASP A 367 8.06 17.79 -0.23
N GLY A 368 7.47 17.42 0.91
CA GLY A 368 6.65 16.21 1.05
C GLY A 368 7.44 14.90 1.20
N GLN A 369 8.76 14.97 1.43
CA GLN A 369 9.67 13.80 1.49
C GLN A 369 9.40 12.83 2.65
N ILE A 370 8.54 13.19 3.60
CA ILE A 370 8.05 12.28 4.65
C ILE A 370 6.89 11.42 4.13
N GLY A 371 6.15 11.86 3.11
CA GLY A 371 5.12 11.05 2.46
C GLY A 371 3.84 10.89 3.28
N ASN A 372 3.60 11.75 4.27
CA ASN A 372 2.45 11.68 5.19
C ASN A 372 1.30 12.64 4.80
N ALA A 373 1.27 13.09 3.54
CA ALA A 373 0.35 14.12 3.01
C ALA A 373 0.48 15.54 3.63
N MET A 374 1.40 15.74 4.57
CA MET A 374 1.67 17.02 5.23
C MET A 374 2.97 17.63 4.71
N LEU A 375 3.27 18.87 5.14
CA LEU A 375 4.54 19.57 4.86
C LEU A 375 5.30 20.01 6.12
N ALA A 376 4.83 19.57 7.30
CA ALA A 376 5.40 19.96 8.58
C ALA A 376 6.64 19.12 8.91
N ILE A 377 7.66 19.76 9.49
CA ILE A 377 8.84 19.07 10.00
C ILE A 377 8.43 18.11 11.12
N GLU A 378 8.83 16.85 11.01
CA GLU A 378 8.55 15.79 11.98
C GLU A 378 9.78 15.51 12.83
N VAL A 379 9.67 15.66 14.16
CA VAL A 379 10.78 15.36 15.09
C VAL A 379 10.68 13.97 15.72
N PHE A 380 9.60 13.25 15.39
CA PHE A 380 9.34 11.86 15.73
C PHE A 380 9.10 11.07 14.43
N PRO A 381 9.37 9.75 14.40
CA PRO A 381 8.93 8.89 13.31
C PRO A 381 7.44 9.09 12.99
N SER A 382 7.15 9.54 11.78
CA SER A 382 5.81 9.75 11.26
C SER A 382 5.50 8.68 10.21
N THR A 383 4.31 8.10 10.26
CA THR A 383 3.93 7.04 9.31
C THR A 383 3.84 7.62 7.89
N VAL A 384 4.50 6.97 6.93
CA VAL A 384 4.32 7.28 5.52
C VAL A 384 2.90 6.91 5.15
N ALA A 385 2.15 7.80 4.49
CA ALA A 385 0.82 7.53 3.99
C ALA A 385 0.88 6.65 2.73
N MET A 386 1.57 5.51 2.83
CA MET A 386 1.34 4.35 1.97
C MET A 386 -0.16 4.14 2.01
N GLU A 387 -0.81 4.09 0.85
CA GLU A 387 -2.26 4.04 0.87
C GLU A 387 -2.72 2.80 1.67
N GLY A 388 -3.40 3.09 2.79
CA GLY A 388 -3.47 2.17 3.93
C GLY A 388 -4.40 0.98 3.74
N SER A 389 -4.39 0.06 4.71
CA SER A 389 -5.37 -1.03 4.79
C SER A 389 -6.80 -0.49 4.86
N ALA A 390 -7.70 -1.06 4.05
CA ALA A 390 -9.11 -0.73 4.09
C ALA A 390 -9.76 -1.26 5.38
N ALA A 391 -10.66 -0.47 5.95
CA ALA A 391 -11.60 -0.85 6.99
C ALA A 391 -12.95 -1.29 6.40
N SER A 392 -13.35 -0.69 5.28
CA SER A 392 -14.55 -1.06 4.52
C SER A 392 -14.44 -0.63 3.06
N ILE A 393 -15.27 -1.21 2.20
CA ILE A 393 -15.33 -0.90 0.77
C ILE A 393 -16.78 -0.72 0.33
N SER A 394 -17.05 0.27 -0.51
CA SER A 394 -18.35 0.46 -1.14
C SER A 394 -18.18 0.73 -2.64
N VAL A 395 -18.95 0.06 -3.48
CA VAL A 395 -18.78 0.07 -4.93
C VAL A 395 -20.10 0.25 -5.69
N THR A 396 -20.03 0.95 -6.83
CA THR A 396 -21.12 1.04 -7.80
C THR A 396 -20.60 0.92 -9.24
N GLU A 397 -21.50 1.02 -10.24
CA GLU A 397 -21.23 0.89 -11.68
C GLU A 397 -20.07 1.77 -12.13
N GLY A 398 -19.97 3.00 -11.64
CA GLY A 398 -19.02 3.99 -12.16
C GLY A 398 -17.88 4.36 -11.21
N HIS A 399 -17.99 4.10 -9.91
CA HIS A 399 -16.96 4.48 -8.92
C HIS A 399 -17.01 3.60 -7.67
N ALA A 400 -15.93 3.63 -6.91
CA ALA A 400 -15.82 2.96 -5.62
C ALA A 400 -15.15 3.89 -4.61
N CYS A 401 -15.41 3.64 -3.33
CA CYS A 401 -14.78 4.33 -2.23
C CYS A 401 -14.46 3.34 -1.10
N ALA A 402 -13.28 3.48 -0.51
CA ALA A 402 -12.85 2.72 0.64
C ALA A 402 -12.59 3.63 1.83
N LEU A 403 -13.03 3.19 3.00
CA LEU A 403 -12.63 3.77 4.28
C LEU A 403 -11.31 3.11 4.68
N LYS A 404 -10.31 3.91 5.02
CA LYS A 404 -9.02 3.44 5.54
C LYS A 404 -9.17 3.15 7.04
N GLN A 405 -8.38 2.21 7.57
CA GLN A 405 -8.34 1.95 9.02
C GLN A 405 -7.94 3.17 9.86
N SER A 406 -7.26 4.15 9.24
CA SER A 406 -6.96 5.44 9.85
C SER A 406 -8.16 6.38 10.00
N GLY A 407 -9.30 6.06 9.37
CA GLY A 407 -10.49 6.92 9.29
C GLY A 407 -10.51 7.86 8.07
N GLY A 408 -9.41 7.96 7.32
CA GLY A 408 -9.40 8.64 6.02
C GLY A 408 -10.20 7.87 4.95
N ALA A 409 -10.56 8.50 3.84
CA ALA A 409 -11.23 7.84 2.72
C ALA A 409 -10.50 8.09 1.40
N SER A 410 -10.48 7.08 0.52
CA SER A 410 -10.13 7.27 -0.89
C SER A 410 -11.25 6.77 -1.79
N CYS A 411 -11.46 7.44 -2.92
CA CYS A 411 -12.42 7.08 -3.95
C CYS A 411 -11.75 7.00 -5.33
N TRP A 412 -12.27 6.18 -6.24
CA TRP A 412 -11.80 6.07 -7.63
C TRP A 412 -12.93 5.72 -8.59
N GLY A 413 -12.69 5.95 -9.88
CA GLY A 413 -13.62 5.76 -10.99
C GLY A 413 -14.06 7.08 -11.62
N ASN A 414 -15.30 7.11 -12.09
CA ASN A 414 -15.96 8.27 -12.68
C ASN A 414 -16.01 9.44 -11.68
N ASN A 415 -15.71 10.66 -12.12
CA ASN A 415 -15.81 11.86 -11.28
C ASN A 415 -16.56 13.02 -11.98
N GLN A 416 -17.35 12.74 -13.01
CA GLN A 416 -17.97 13.80 -13.82
C GLN A 416 -18.91 14.71 -13.01
N SER A 417 -19.44 14.22 -11.88
CA SER A 417 -20.27 14.98 -10.96
C SER A 417 -19.59 15.31 -9.62
N GLY A 418 -18.31 14.97 -9.47
CA GLY A 418 -17.55 15.23 -8.25
C GLY A 418 -17.67 14.10 -7.21
N GLN A 419 -18.12 12.91 -7.60
CA GLN A 419 -18.37 11.78 -6.69
C GLN A 419 -17.13 11.20 -6.00
N LEU A 420 -15.91 11.58 -6.44
CA LEU A 420 -14.67 11.24 -5.73
C LEU A 420 -14.38 12.18 -4.56
N GLY A 421 -14.97 13.37 -4.52
CA GLY A 421 -14.87 14.28 -3.36
C GLY A 421 -13.50 14.92 -3.16
N ASN A 422 -12.63 14.86 -4.17
CA ASN A 422 -11.25 15.37 -4.18
C ASN A 422 -11.14 16.86 -4.61
N GLY A 423 -12.28 17.55 -4.80
CA GLY A 423 -12.33 18.97 -5.14
C GLY A 423 -12.37 19.27 -6.64
N ASP A 424 -12.34 18.26 -7.50
CA ASP A 424 -12.42 18.41 -8.96
C ASP A 424 -13.49 17.52 -9.59
N ASN A 425 -13.49 17.46 -10.93
CA ASN A 425 -14.39 16.62 -11.75
C ASN A 425 -13.62 15.66 -12.66
N VAL A 426 -12.39 15.30 -12.28
CA VAL A 426 -11.50 14.45 -13.08
C VAL A 426 -11.61 13.01 -12.59
N SER A 427 -12.01 12.11 -13.48
CA SER A 427 -12.08 10.67 -13.20
C SER A 427 -10.69 10.10 -12.92
N SER A 428 -10.60 9.11 -12.05
CA SER A 428 -9.34 8.46 -11.69
C SER A 428 -9.46 6.94 -11.75
N THR A 429 -8.50 6.27 -12.38
CA THR A 429 -8.40 4.79 -12.35
C THR A 429 -7.67 4.27 -11.11
N PHE A 430 -7.25 5.18 -10.22
CA PHE A 430 -6.56 4.92 -8.96
C PHE A 430 -7.28 5.60 -7.80
N PRO A 431 -7.20 5.08 -6.56
CA PRO A 431 -7.76 5.77 -5.41
C PRO A 431 -7.16 7.17 -5.24
N VAL A 432 -8.03 8.16 -5.02
CA VAL A 432 -7.67 9.52 -4.66
C VAL A 432 -8.28 9.87 -3.31
N PRO A 433 -7.58 10.64 -2.45
CA PRO A 433 -8.10 10.99 -1.14
C PRO A 433 -9.33 11.91 -1.24
N VAL A 434 -10.29 11.69 -0.33
CA VAL A 434 -11.48 12.54 -0.19
C VAL A 434 -11.15 13.76 0.67
N ASN A 435 -11.43 14.97 0.19
CA ASN A 435 -11.10 16.20 0.91
C ASN A 435 -11.92 16.33 2.20
N GLY A 436 -11.25 16.57 3.33
CA GLY A 436 -11.90 16.86 4.61
C GLY A 436 -12.55 15.64 5.29
N ILE A 437 -12.21 14.42 4.87
CA ILE A 437 -12.56 13.16 5.55
C ILE A 437 -11.27 12.53 6.07
N SER A 438 -11.06 12.57 7.40
CA SER A 438 -9.85 12.06 8.05
C SER A 438 -10.11 11.06 9.17
N ASP A 439 -11.34 10.98 9.68
CA ASP A 439 -11.73 10.20 10.85
C ASP A 439 -13.13 9.56 10.69
N ALA A 440 -13.60 9.36 9.45
CA ALA A 440 -14.90 8.76 9.21
C ALA A 440 -15.01 7.34 9.79
N THR A 441 -16.23 6.95 10.14
CA THR A 441 -16.56 5.63 10.69
C THR A 441 -17.23 4.71 9.69
N ALA A 442 -17.76 5.28 8.60
CA ALA A 442 -18.37 4.55 7.49
C ALA A 442 -18.31 5.39 6.21
N ILE A 443 -18.27 4.72 5.07
CA ILE A 443 -18.38 5.33 3.74
C ILE A 443 -19.32 4.49 2.88
N VAL A 444 -20.13 5.15 2.07
CA VAL A 444 -21.03 4.50 1.11
C VAL A 444 -21.05 5.24 -0.22
N VAL A 445 -21.28 4.51 -1.30
CA VAL A 445 -21.53 5.06 -2.62
C VAL A 445 -22.92 4.64 -3.12
N GLY A 446 -23.55 5.45 -3.95
CA GLY A 446 -24.85 5.16 -4.54
C GLY A 446 -25.04 5.82 -5.90
N GLY A 447 -26.02 5.32 -6.66
CA GLY A 447 -26.28 5.74 -8.04
C GLY A 447 -25.29 5.14 -9.05
N PHE A 448 -25.36 5.56 -10.30
CA PHE A 448 -24.55 4.96 -11.37
C PHE A 448 -24.06 5.98 -12.39
N GLY A 449 -22.93 5.66 -13.03
CA GLY A 449 -22.27 6.53 -14.01
C GLY A 449 -22.11 7.96 -13.48
N PRO A 450 -22.52 9.00 -14.23
CA PRO A 450 -22.40 10.39 -13.80
C PRO A 450 -23.45 10.82 -12.76
N LEU A 451 -24.45 9.97 -12.46
CA LEU A 451 -25.55 10.31 -11.54
C LEU A 451 -25.29 9.83 -10.11
N ALA A 452 -24.04 9.47 -9.81
CA ALA A 452 -23.65 8.85 -8.56
C ALA A 452 -23.24 9.88 -7.50
N HIS A 453 -23.35 9.47 -6.23
CA HIS A 453 -22.97 10.24 -5.06
C HIS A 453 -22.34 9.34 -4.01
N SER A 454 -21.69 9.98 -3.04
CA SER A 454 -20.96 9.31 -1.97
C SER A 454 -21.28 10.00 -0.65
N CYS A 455 -21.25 9.25 0.45
CA CYS A 455 -21.45 9.79 1.79
C CYS A 455 -20.53 9.12 2.80
N ALA A 456 -20.15 9.87 3.85
CA ALA A 456 -19.36 9.38 4.97
C ALA A 456 -19.95 9.82 6.31
N ILE A 457 -19.96 8.88 7.27
CA ILE A 457 -20.38 9.15 8.66
C ILE A 457 -19.16 9.65 9.45
N ARG A 458 -19.31 10.80 10.08
CA ARG A 458 -18.27 11.39 10.96
C ARG A 458 -18.38 10.83 12.40
N PRO A 459 -17.31 10.92 13.22
CA PRO A 459 -17.34 10.42 14.61
C PRO A 459 -18.43 11.03 15.49
N ASP A 460 -18.84 12.26 15.19
CA ASP A 460 -19.93 12.95 15.88
C ASP A 460 -21.33 12.47 15.44
N SER A 461 -21.40 11.36 14.69
CA SER A 461 -22.63 10.79 14.13
C SER A 461 -23.39 11.74 13.20
N THR A 462 -22.70 12.71 12.60
CA THR A 462 -23.20 13.50 11.47
C THR A 462 -22.81 12.87 10.14
N LEU A 463 -23.49 13.25 9.06
CA LEU A 463 -23.28 12.71 7.73
C LEU A 463 -22.77 13.82 6.79
N ALA A 464 -21.76 13.51 5.98
CA ALA A 464 -21.32 14.36 4.89
C ALA A 464 -21.49 13.62 3.55
N CYS A 465 -22.02 14.28 2.53
CA CYS A 465 -22.25 13.70 1.21
C CYS A 465 -21.66 14.58 0.10
N TRP A 466 -21.30 14.00 -1.05
CA TRP A 466 -20.79 14.69 -2.23
C TRP A 466 -21.11 13.94 -3.53
N GLY A 467 -20.84 14.56 -4.67
CA GLY A 467 -21.18 14.05 -6.00
C GLY A 467 -22.44 14.68 -6.59
N TYR A 468 -23.17 13.91 -7.39
CA TYR A 468 -24.36 14.36 -8.10
C TYR A 468 -25.51 14.72 -7.13
N ASN A 469 -26.23 15.83 -7.38
CA ASN A 469 -27.29 16.29 -6.47
C ASN A 469 -28.60 16.77 -7.14
N ALA A 470 -28.87 16.45 -8.42
CA ALA A 470 -30.06 17.00 -9.08
C ALA A 470 -31.40 16.51 -8.49
N TYR A 471 -31.38 15.45 -7.67
CA TYR A 471 -32.54 14.94 -6.93
C TYR A 471 -32.55 15.37 -5.46
N GLY A 472 -31.54 16.11 -5.00
CA GLY A 472 -31.38 16.46 -3.59
C GLY A 472 -30.77 15.33 -2.74
N GLN A 473 -30.18 14.31 -3.36
CA GLN A 473 -29.63 13.12 -2.68
C GLN A 473 -28.46 13.40 -1.72
N LEU A 474 -27.85 14.59 -1.80
CA LEU A 474 -26.83 15.01 -0.82
C LEU A 474 -27.45 15.52 0.47
N GLY A 475 -28.75 15.82 0.51
CA GLY A 475 -29.44 16.18 1.76
C GLY A 475 -29.07 17.55 2.34
N ASP A 476 -28.33 18.38 1.59
CA ASP A 476 -27.85 19.69 2.02
C ASP A 476 -28.91 20.81 1.85
N GLY A 477 -30.14 20.45 1.46
CA GLY A 477 -31.22 21.39 1.15
C GLY A 477 -31.13 22.00 -0.25
N THR A 478 -30.14 21.62 -1.05
CA THR A 478 -29.93 22.12 -2.41
C THR A 478 -30.10 21.01 -3.46
N TYR A 479 -30.01 21.40 -4.74
CA TYR A 479 -29.98 20.48 -5.88
C TYR A 479 -28.65 20.60 -6.66
N THR A 480 -27.61 21.12 -6.02
CA THR A 480 -26.32 21.43 -6.66
C THR A 480 -25.30 20.35 -6.31
N SER A 481 -24.70 19.75 -7.33
CA SER A 481 -23.63 18.76 -7.15
C SER A 481 -22.43 19.37 -6.41
N ARG A 482 -21.70 18.53 -5.68
CA ARG A 482 -20.56 18.96 -4.85
C ARG A 482 -19.33 18.13 -5.20
N THR A 483 -18.21 18.79 -5.49
CA THR A 483 -16.90 18.15 -5.68
C THR A 483 -16.17 17.91 -4.36
N SER A 484 -16.73 18.32 -3.23
CA SER A 484 -16.19 18.08 -1.89
C SER A 484 -17.33 17.81 -0.90
N PRO A 485 -17.08 17.05 0.19
CA PRO A 485 -18.09 16.71 1.18
C PRO A 485 -18.84 17.92 1.74
N VAL A 486 -20.18 17.87 1.71
CA VAL A 486 -21.08 18.82 2.36
C VAL A 486 -21.86 18.12 3.47
N THR A 487 -22.04 18.78 4.62
CA THR A 487 -22.82 18.24 5.73
C THR A 487 -24.31 18.14 5.35
N VAL A 488 -24.94 17.01 5.69
CA VAL A 488 -26.39 16.81 5.53
C VAL A 488 -27.15 17.68 6.53
N SER A 489 -28.16 18.40 6.05
CA SER A 489 -28.88 19.40 6.84
C SER A 489 -29.77 18.77 7.92
N GLY A 490 -29.53 19.11 9.19
CA GLY A 490 -30.43 18.79 10.30
C GLY A 490 -30.40 17.33 10.77
N LEU A 491 -29.41 16.54 10.35
CA LEU A 491 -29.30 15.12 10.69
C LEU A 491 -28.16 14.87 11.70
N THR A 492 -28.48 14.25 12.83
CA THR A 492 -27.52 13.85 13.87
C THR A 492 -27.89 12.47 14.41
N GLY A 493 -26.92 11.75 14.97
CA GLY A 493 -27.16 10.42 15.52
C GLY A 493 -27.35 9.34 14.45
N VAL A 494 -26.67 9.48 13.31
CA VAL A 494 -26.65 8.48 12.24
C VAL A 494 -25.83 7.27 12.69
N ALA A 495 -26.45 6.08 12.67
CA ALA A 495 -25.85 4.81 13.03
C ALA A 495 -25.23 4.12 11.80
N SER A 496 -25.97 4.11 10.69
CA SER A 496 -25.52 3.62 9.40
C SER A 496 -26.24 4.35 8.27
N VAL A 497 -25.70 4.27 7.07
CA VAL A 497 -26.24 4.95 5.88
C VAL A 497 -26.24 3.98 4.71
N SER A 498 -27.17 4.16 3.79
CA SER A 498 -27.22 3.46 2.51
C SER A 498 -27.62 4.45 1.41
N ALA A 499 -26.92 4.41 0.28
CA ALA A 499 -27.12 5.30 -0.84
C ALA A 499 -27.60 4.51 -2.07
N GLY A 500 -28.77 4.90 -2.60
CA GLY A 500 -29.40 4.28 -3.76
C GLY A 500 -29.34 5.17 -5.00
N PHE A 501 -30.10 4.84 -6.04
CA PHE A 501 -30.15 5.68 -7.25
C PHE A 501 -30.90 7.00 -7.00
N GLY A 502 -30.14 8.05 -6.70
CA GLY A 502 -30.66 9.40 -6.52
C GLY A 502 -31.38 9.64 -5.20
N PHE A 503 -31.24 8.74 -4.22
CA PHE A 503 -31.75 8.92 -2.86
C PHE A 503 -30.82 8.28 -1.83
N THR A 504 -30.91 8.71 -0.59
CA THR A 504 -30.09 8.23 0.53
C THR A 504 -30.99 7.98 1.73
N CYS A 505 -30.72 6.91 2.48
CA CYS A 505 -31.39 6.63 3.74
C CYS A 505 -30.37 6.43 4.86
N ALA A 506 -30.64 7.02 6.02
CA ALA A 506 -29.90 6.84 7.24
C ALA A 506 -30.71 6.01 8.25
N ASN A 507 -30.07 5.02 8.86
CA ASN A 507 -30.52 4.42 10.10
C ASN A 507 -30.04 5.28 11.27
N MET A 508 -30.92 5.54 12.23
CA MET A 508 -30.65 6.43 13.35
C MET A 508 -30.42 5.64 14.64
N ASN A 509 -29.60 6.16 15.54
CA ASN A 509 -29.28 5.53 16.83
C ASN A 509 -30.50 5.33 17.74
N ASP A 510 -31.61 6.04 17.50
CA ASP A 510 -32.87 5.88 18.21
C ASP A 510 -33.77 4.75 17.65
N GLY A 511 -33.28 4.01 16.64
CA GLY A 511 -34.00 2.92 15.99
C GLY A 511 -35.05 3.37 14.97
N THR A 512 -34.97 4.61 14.48
CA THR A 512 -35.77 5.12 13.35
C THR A 512 -34.93 5.21 12.07
N ALA A 513 -35.56 5.60 10.96
CA ALA A 513 -34.85 5.87 9.70
C ALA A 513 -35.31 7.20 9.09
N ALA A 514 -34.40 7.86 8.39
CA ALA A 514 -34.68 9.06 7.60
C ALA A 514 -34.15 8.89 6.18
N CYS A 515 -34.93 9.28 5.17
CA CYS A 515 -34.55 9.19 3.76
C CYS A 515 -34.73 10.54 3.06
N TRP A 516 -33.96 10.80 2.00
CA TRP A 516 -34.09 12.00 1.17
C TRP A 516 -33.59 11.73 -0.26
N GLY A 517 -33.94 12.63 -1.17
CA GLY A 517 -33.63 12.58 -2.59
C GLY A 517 -34.86 12.29 -3.45
N LYS A 518 -34.68 11.49 -4.49
CA LYS A 518 -35.70 11.06 -5.45
C LYS A 518 -36.78 10.21 -4.78
N ASN A 519 -38.05 10.40 -5.16
CA ASN A 519 -39.18 9.68 -4.56
C ASN A 519 -40.30 9.25 -5.54
N ASP A 520 -40.03 9.14 -6.84
CA ASP A 520 -41.08 8.87 -7.85
C ASP A 520 -41.94 7.63 -7.57
N TYR A 521 -41.42 6.66 -6.82
CA TYR A 521 -42.07 5.41 -6.45
C TYR A 521 -42.31 5.26 -4.94
N GLY A 522 -42.12 6.32 -4.16
CA GLY A 522 -42.23 6.27 -2.70
C GLY A 522 -41.04 5.62 -2.00
N GLN A 523 -39.85 5.57 -2.64
CA GLN A 523 -38.63 5.00 -2.07
C GLN A 523 -38.11 5.74 -0.82
N LEU A 524 -38.65 6.92 -0.49
CA LEU A 524 -38.41 7.60 0.79
C LEU A 524 -39.30 7.08 1.93
N GLY A 525 -40.38 6.34 1.62
CA GLY A 525 -41.19 5.63 2.62
C GLY A 525 -42.01 6.51 3.55
N HIS A 526 -42.23 7.78 3.21
CA HIS A 526 -42.88 8.77 4.08
C HIS A 526 -44.35 9.07 3.73
N GLY A 527 -44.97 8.27 2.87
CA GLY A 527 -46.41 8.31 2.58
C GLY A 527 -46.82 8.99 1.29
N ASP A 528 -45.86 9.54 0.53
CA ASP A 528 -46.11 10.15 -0.79
C ASP A 528 -45.01 9.78 -1.81
N ASN A 529 -45.06 10.44 -2.98
CA ASN A 529 -44.11 10.28 -4.08
C ASN A 529 -43.38 11.58 -4.46
N PHE A 530 -43.26 12.54 -3.54
CA PHE A 530 -42.51 13.79 -3.74
C PHE A 530 -41.08 13.67 -3.22
N GLY A 531 -40.11 14.15 -4.01
CA GLY A 531 -38.70 14.16 -3.62
C GLY A 531 -38.40 15.22 -2.56
N HIS A 532 -37.36 15.00 -1.76
CA HIS A 532 -36.94 15.90 -0.69
C HIS A 532 -35.43 16.15 -0.72
N SER A 533 -34.98 17.40 -0.72
CA SER A 533 -33.55 17.75 -0.63
C SER A 533 -32.99 17.79 0.79
N THR A 534 -33.82 17.45 1.79
CA THR A 534 -33.43 17.31 3.20
C THR A 534 -34.03 16.02 3.77
N PRO A 535 -33.41 15.39 4.79
CA PRO A 535 -33.93 14.18 5.43
C PRO A 535 -35.39 14.28 5.87
N VAL A 536 -36.20 13.27 5.53
CA VAL A 536 -37.56 13.08 6.04
C VAL A 536 -37.69 11.72 6.73
N SER A 537 -38.44 11.65 7.83
CA SER A 537 -38.63 10.40 8.58
C SER A 537 -39.45 9.37 7.79
N VAL A 538 -39.04 8.12 7.84
CA VAL A 538 -39.79 6.99 7.25
C VAL A 538 -41.01 6.69 8.11
N PHE A 539 -42.20 6.62 7.49
CA PHE A 539 -43.46 6.59 8.21
C PHE A 539 -43.67 5.27 8.98
N GLY A 540 -43.87 5.37 10.30
CA GLY A 540 -44.25 4.24 11.16
C GLY A 540 -43.16 3.17 11.37
N LEU A 541 -41.91 3.45 10.99
CA LEU A 541 -40.80 2.51 11.12
C LEU A 541 -40.06 2.71 12.44
N THR A 542 -39.96 1.66 13.25
CA THR A 542 -39.26 1.65 14.55
C THR A 542 -38.48 0.37 14.76
N GLY A 543 -37.50 0.42 15.67
CA GLY A 543 -36.62 -0.69 15.96
C GLY A 543 -35.73 -1.08 14.78
N VAL A 544 -35.36 -0.12 13.93
CA VAL A 544 -34.48 -0.34 12.77
C VAL A 544 -33.05 -0.65 13.24
N THR A 545 -32.44 -1.66 12.63
CA THR A 545 -31.03 -2.03 12.88
C THR A 545 -30.14 -1.78 11.68
N SER A 546 -30.70 -1.84 10.46
CA SER A 546 -30.03 -1.42 9.23
C SER A 546 -31.07 -1.01 8.19
N VAL A 547 -30.63 -0.21 7.21
CA VAL A 547 -31.40 0.12 6.01
C VAL A 547 -30.53 -0.20 4.80
N SER A 548 -31.13 -0.80 3.78
CA SER A 548 -30.53 -1.03 2.48
C SER A 548 -31.40 -0.38 1.41
N THR A 549 -30.77 0.38 0.54
CA THR A 549 -31.39 1.07 -0.59
C THR A 549 -30.90 0.47 -1.91
N SER A 550 -31.68 0.67 -2.97
CA SER A 550 -31.39 0.19 -4.32
C SER A 550 -31.66 1.29 -5.36
N ASP A 551 -32.02 0.91 -6.59
CA ASP A 551 -32.44 1.86 -7.61
C ASP A 551 -33.79 2.52 -7.31
N LEU A 552 -34.76 1.74 -6.80
CA LEU A 552 -36.18 2.15 -6.77
C LEU A 552 -36.95 1.73 -5.50
N HIS A 553 -36.32 0.98 -4.59
CA HIS A 553 -36.92 0.56 -3.31
C HIS A 553 -35.88 0.53 -2.20
N ALA A 554 -36.37 0.51 -0.96
CA ALA A 554 -35.55 0.35 0.22
C ALA A 554 -36.17 -0.68 1.15
N CYS A 555 -35.32 -1.30 1.95
CA CYS A 555 -35.68 -2.28 2.96
C CYS A 555 -34.93 -2.00 4.26
N ALA A 556 -35.56 -2.31 5.39
CA ALA A 556 -34.96 -2.19 6.71
C ALA A 556 -35.06 -3.53 7.44
N THR A 557 -33.96 -3.95 8.06
CA THR A 557 -34.03 -4.98 9.10
C THR A 557 -34.39 -4.34 10.43
N LYS A 558 -35.15 -5.08 11.23
CA LYS A 558 -35.61 -4.64 12.54
C LYS A 558 -35.05 -5.52 13.64
N ALA A 559 -34.98 -4.98 14.85
CA ALA A 559 -34.50 -5.65 16.06
C ALA A 559 -35.35 -6.86 16.48
N ASP A 560 -36.59 -6.95 15.97
CA ASP A 560 -37.46 -8.12 16.11
C ASP A 560 -37.20 -9.20 15.03
N GLU A 561 -36.08 -9.10 14.32
CA GLU A 561 -35.61 -10.03 13.28
C GLU A 561 -36.56 -10.13 12.07
N THR A 562 -37.40 -9.10 11.86
CA THR A 562 -38.27 -8.93 10.69
C THR A 562 -37.71 -7.92 9.68
N VAL A 563 -38.27 -7.91 8.47
CA VAL A 563 -37.90 -6.98 7.40
C VAL A 563 -39.13 -6.21 6.93
N ALA A 564 -38.98 -4.91 6.73
CA ALA A 564 -39.97 -4.06 6.10
C ALA A 564 -39.36 -3.39 4.86
N CYS A 565 -40.08 -3.37 3.74
CA CYS A 565 -39.64 -2.77 2.48
C CYS A 565 -40.67 -1.76 1.96
N TRP A 566 -40.23 -0.79 1.17
CA TRP A 566 -41.10 0.22 0.52
C TRP A 566 -40.50 0.70 -0.79
N GLY A 567 -41.32 1.35 -1.63
CA GLY A 567 -40.95 1.81 -2.96
C GLY A 567 -41.57 0.96 -4.08
N TYR A 568 -40.86 0.87 -5.20
CA TYR A 568 -41.29 0.12 -6.38
C TYR A 568 -41.34 -1.39 -6.14
N ASN A 569 -42.36 -2.07 -6.68
CA ASN A 569 -42.60 -3.51 -6.45
C ASN A 569 -42.98 -4.28 -7.72
N GLY A 570 -42.68 -3.78 -8.91
CA GLY A 570 -43.12 -4.39 -10.17
C GLY A 570 -42.64 -5.84 -10.39
N ALA A 571 -41.55 -6.24 -9.73
CA ALA A 571 -40.99 -7.59 -9.76
C ALA A 571 -41.29 -8.40 -8.48
N GLY A 572 -42.02 -7.83 -7.52
CA GLY A 572 -42.23 -8.43 -6.20
C GLY A 572 -41.08 -8.23 -5.22
N GLN A 573 -40.16 -7.28 -5.48
CA GLN A 573 -38.95 -7.01 -4.69
C GLN A 573 -39.20 -6.54 -3.25
N LEU A 574 -40.43 -6.15 -2.91
CA LEU A 574 -40.82 -5.85 -1.53
C LEU A 574 -41.17 -7.11 -0.72
N GLY A 575 -41.29 -8.28 -1.34
CA GLY A 575 -41.42 -9.56 -0.63
C GLY A 575 -42.73 -9.76 0.12
N ASN A 576 -43.76 -8.97 -0.18
CA ASN A 576 -45.05 -8.97 0.51
C ASN A 576 -46.13 -9.81 -0.19
N GLY A 577 -45.77 -10.60 -1.20
CA GLY A 577 -46.69 -11.42 -1.98
C GLY A 577 -47.47 -10.65 -3.06
N THR A 578 -47.21 -9.35 -3.24
CA THR A 578 -47.89 -8.50 -4.24
C THR A 578 -46.91 -7.91 -5.25
N HIS A 579 -47.43 -7.15 -6.22
CA HIS A 579 -46.64 -6.35 -7.16
C HIS A 579 -47.01 -4.85 -7.09
N ASN A 580 -47.68 -4.43 -6.00
CA ASN A 580 -48.09 -3.05 -5.81
C ASN A 580 -46.93 -2.24 -5.25
N THR A 581 -46.70 -1.04 -5.79
CA THR A 581 -45.81 -0.03 -5.20
C THR A 581 -46.39 0.48 -3.87
N TYR A 582 -45.55 0.66 -2.86
CA TYR A 582 -45.95 1.16 -1.53
C TYR A 582 -45.13 2.38 -1.13
N PHE A 583 -45.80 3.47 -0.76
CA PHE A 583 -45.16 4.72 -0.34
C PHE A 583 -44.84 4.75 1.16
N SER A 584 -45.11 3.66 1.87
CA SER A 584 -44.78 3.45 3.28
C SER A 584 -44.33 2.00 3.50
N PRO A 585 -43.53 1.72 4.54
CA PRO A 585 -43.04 0.37 4.84
C PRO A 585 -44.15 -0.69 4.89
N VAL A 586 -43.91 -1.82 4.20
CA VAL A 586 -44.72 -3.03 4.27
C VAL A 586 -43.88 -4.21 4.72
N ALA A 587 -44.47 -5.10 5.51
CA ALA A 587 -43.77 -6.28 6.01
C ALA A 587 -43.50 -7.30 4.90
N VAL A 588 -42.29 -7.85 4.88
CA VAL A 588 -41.94 -9.04 4.08
C VAL A 588 -42.64 -10.25 4.68
N VAL A 589 -43.38 -11.01 3.87
CA VAL A 589 -44.18 -12.15 4.37
C VAL A 589 -43.35 -13.42 4.43
N GLY A 590 -43.52 -14.20 5.50
CA GLY A 590 -42.88 -15.52 5.63
C GLY A 590 -41.38 -15.51 5.92
N LEU A 591 -40.78 -14.34 6.22
CA LEU A 591 -39.40 -14.21 6.65
C LEU A 591 -39.33 -14.03 8.17
N SER A 592 -38.41 -14.76 8.81
CA SER A 592 -38.06 -14.60 10.22
C SER A 592 -36.56 -14.79 10.41
N ASN A 593 -36.03 -14.38 11.55
CA ASN A 593 -34.62 -14.53 11.90
C ASN A 593 -33.70 -13.78 10.92
N ALA A 594 -34.17 -12.67 10.33
CA ALA A 594 -33.36 -11.85 9.44
C ALA A 594 -32.37 -11.03 10.28
N VAL A 595 -31.09 -11.10 9.92
CA VAL A 595 -30.01 -10.34 10.59
C VAL A 595 -29.44 -9.25 9.71
N ASP A 596 -29.64 -9.35 8.39
CA ASP A 596 -29.24 -8.33 7.43
C ASP A 596 -30.07 -8.46 6.14
N VAL A 597 -30.24 -7.34 5.43
CA VAL A 597 -30.97 -7.26 4.16
C VAL A 597 -30.18 -6.40 3.17
N SER A 598 -30.13 -6.84 1.92
CA SER A 598 -29.49 -6.12 0.84
C SER A 598 -30.41 -6.08 -0.39
N ALA A 599 -30.58 -4.89 -0.96
CA ALA A 599 -31.50 -4.60 -2.05
C ALA A 599 -30.75 -4.27 -3.35
N GLY A 600 -31.05 -5.01 -4.41
CA GLY A 600 -30.58 -4.74 -5.78
C GLY A 600 -31.64 -4.01 -6.62
N SER A 601 -31.40 -3.82 -7.92
CA SER A 601 -32.31 -3.02 -8.77
C SER A 601 -33.75 -3.53 -8.79
N ASN A 602 -33.96 -4.86 -8.78
CA ASN A 602 -35.29 -5.47 -8.87
C ASN A 602 -35.44 -6.74 -8.01
N HIS A 603 -34.54 -6.95 -7.05
CA HIS A 603 -34.57 -8.09 -6.14
C HIS A 603 -33.95 -7.70 -4.80
N THR A 604 -34.24 -8.51 -3.78
CA THR A 604 -33.79 -8.29 -2.41
C THR A 604 -33.39 -9.64 -1.83
N CYS A 605 -32.31 -9.67 -1.05
CA CYS A 605 -31.89 -10.85 -0.31
C CYS A 605 -31.72 -10.52 1.16
N ALA A 606 -32.03 -11.48 2.02
CA ALA A 606 -31.79 -11.40 3.45
C ALA A 606 -30.92 -12.56 3.92
N ARG A 607 -29.92 -12.23 4.76
CA ARG A 607 -29.15 -13.21 5.53
C ARG A 607 -29.91 -13.51 6.81
N ARG A 608 -30.04 -14.79 7.14
CA ARG A 608 -30.68 -15.25 8.38
C ARG A 608 -29.65 -15.62 9.43
N SER A 609 -30.00 -15.53 10.71
CA SER A 609 -29.12 -15.91 11.84
C SER A 609 -28.67 -17.37 11.79
N THR A 610 -29.38 -18.22 11.04
CA THR A 610 -29.01 -19.61 10.73
C THR A 610 -27.86 -19.76 9.75
N GLY A 611 -27.31 -18.66 9.21
CA GLY A 611 -26.23 -18.67 8.21
C GLY A 611 -26.71 -19.05 6.80
N THR A 612 -28.01 -18.92 6.52
CA THR A 612 -28.65 -19.19 5.21
C THR A 612 -29.17 -17.90 4.59
N VAL A 613 -29.40 -17.90 3.27
CA VAL A 613 -29.89 -16.72 2.52
C VAL A 613 -31.28 -17.01 1.92
N ALA A 614 -32.15 -16.01 1.94
CA ALA A 614 -33.42 -16.01 1.20
C ALA A 614 -33.49 -14.78 0.30
N CYS A 615 -33.86 -14.95 -0.97
CA CYS A 615 -33.97 -13.88 -1.96
C CYS A 615 -35.39 -13.82 -2.54
N TRP A 616 -35.81 -12.66 -3.04
CA TRP A 616 -37.09 -12.45 -3.72
C TRP A 616 -37.01 -11.28 -4.70
N GLY A 617 -38.01 -11.14 -5.57
CA GLY A 617 -38.07 -10.20 -6.68
C GLY A 617 -37.83 -10.89 -8.02
N SER A 618 -37.18 -10.17 -8.94
CA SER A 618 -36.83 -10.68 -10.27
C SER A 618 -35.86 -11.86 -10.20
N GLY A 619 -36.13 -12.94 -10.95
CA GLY A 619 -35.21 -14.07 -11.10
C GLY A 619 -34.61 -14.24 -12.50
N SER A 620 -34.94 -13.35 -13.45
CA SER A 620 -34.68 -13.55 -14.88
C SER A 620 -33.21 -13.74 -15.25
N SER A 621 -32.29 -13.10 -14.53
CA SER A 621 -30.83 -13.23 -14.71
C SER A 621 -30.21 -14.25 -13.76
N GLY A 622 -31.02 -14.96 -12.96
CA GLY A 622 -30.58 -15.90 -11.94
C GLY A 622 -30.22 -15.28 -10.60
N GLN A 623 -30.49 -13.99 -10.40
CA GLN A 623 -30.13 -13.22 -9.20
C GLN A 623 -30.80 -13.70 -7.89
N LEU A 624 -31.81 -14.60 -7.97
CA LEU A 624 -32.36 -15.28 -6.79
C LEU A 624 -31.57 -16.53 -6.38
N GLY A 625 -30.68 -17.05 -7.22
CA GLY A 625 -29.80 -18.18 -6.88
C GLY A 625 -30.49 -19.54 -6.74
N THR A 626 -31.76 -19.67 -7.14
CA THR A 626 -32.61 -20.86 -6.92
C THR A 626 -32.40 -22.00 -7.93
N GLY A 627 -31.44 -21.87 -8.83
CA GLY A 627 -31.15 -22.83 -9.91
C GLY A 627 -32.04 -22.68 -11.14
N ASN A 628 -32.90 -21.65 -11.21
CA ASN A 628 -33.79 -21.37 -12.34
C ASN A 628 -34.07 -19.85 -12.47
N PRO A 629 -34.64 -19.38 -13.61
CA PRO A 629 -34.87 -17.96 -13.86
C PRO A 629 -36.19 -17.40 -13.27
N SER A 630 -36.91 -18.15 -12.44
CA SER A 630 -38.24 -17.73 -11.97
C SER A 630 -38.15 -16.62 -10.92
N SER A 631 -38.94 -15.57 -11.10
CA SER A 631 -39.17 -14.52 -10.11
C SER A 631 -40.04 -15.01 -8.96
N SER A 632 -39.96 -14.34 -7.81
CA SER A 632 -40.82 -14.63 -6.64
C SER A 632 -41.19 -13.36 -5.90
N SER A 633 -42.47 -13.13 -5.61
CA SER A 633 -42.92 -12.00 -4.78
C SER A 633 -42.83 -12.29 -3.27
N THR A 634 -42.27 -13.43 -2.89
CA THR A 634 -42.02 -13.83 -1.50
C THR A 634 -40.62 -14.45 -1.35
N PRO A 635 -40.01 -14.39 -0.15
CA PRO A 635 -38.68 -14.95 0.09
C PRO A 635 -38.57 -16.44 -0.28
N VAL A 636 -37.59 -16.78 -1.12
CA VAL A 636 -37.22 -18.14 -1.48
C VAL A 636 -35.79 -18.45 -1.05
N ALA A 637 -35.55 -19.66 -0.53
CA ALA A 637 -34.24 -20.05 -0.05
C ALA A 637 -33.23 -20.22 -1.20
N VAL A 638 -32.01 -19.72 -1.00
CA VAL A 638 -30.89 -19.96 -1.91
C VAL A 638 -30.24 -21.30 -1.51
N PRO A 639 -30.31 -22.35 -2.36
CA PRO A 639 -29.76 -23.65 -2.03
C PRO A 639 -28.23 -23.62 -1.91
N ASN A 640 -27.69 -24.54 -1.10
CA ASN A 640 -26.25 -24.79 -0.96
C ASN A 640 -25.40 -23.62 -0.43
N LEU A 641 -26.01 -22.64 0.25
CA LEU A 641 -25.31 -21.62 1.02
C LEU A 641 -25.48 -21.88 2.53
N VAL A 642 -24.35 -22.08 3.21
CA VAL A 642 -24.27 -22.27 4.67
C VAL A 642 -23.09 -21.48 5.22
N GLY A 643 -23.16 -21.07 6.49
CA GLY A 643 -22.06 -20.35 7.14
C GLY A 643 -21.82 -18.96 6.54
N ILE A 644 -22.87 -18.30 6.05
CA ILE A 644 -22.78 -16.98 5.45
C ILE A 644 -22.55 -15.91 6.53
N SER A 645 -21.50 -15.13 6.35
CA SER A 645 -21.10 -14.02 7.22
C SER A 645 -21.46 -12.65 6.63
N GLY A 646 -21.88 -12.55 5.37
CA GLY A 646 -22.29 -11.31 4.71
C GLY A 646 -23.07 -11.57 3.43
N ILE A 647 -23.96 -10.64 3.06
CA ILE A 647 -24.69 -10.67 1.78
C ILE A 647 -24.63 -9.28 1.18
N SER A 648 -24.23 -9.17 -0.10
CA SER A 648 -24.33 -7.94 -0.86
C SER A 648 -25.00 -8.22 -2.20
N VAL A 649 -25.88 -7.31 -2.61
CA VAL A 649 -26.77 -7.47 -3.74
C VAL A 649 -26.55 -6.32 -4.71
N GLY A 650 -26.05 -6.66 -5.88
CA GLY A 650 -25.80 -5.72 -6.97
C GLY A 650 -27.02 -5.47 -7.84
N GLY A 651 -26.80 -4.91 -9.04
CA GLY A 651 -27.88 -4.53 -9.95
C GLY A 651 -28.71 -5.73 -10.41
N SER A 652 -28.04 -6.81 -10.83
CA SER A 652 -28.70 -8.07 -11.23
C SER A 652 -27.88 -9.32 -10.87
N HIS A 653 -27.02 -9.20 -9.86
CA HIS A 653 -26.27 -10.30 -9.26
C HIS A 653 -26.26 -10.16 -7.74
N SER A 654 -25.79 -11.19 -7.05
CA SER A 654 -25.67 -11.23 -5.61
C SER A 654 -24.43 -12.01 -5.22
N CYS A 655 -23.79 -11.59 -4.14
CA CYS A 655 -22.58 -12.20 -3.60
C CYS A 655 -22.72 -12.39 -2.10
N ALA A 656 -22.25 -13.53 -1.59
CA ALA A 656 -22.24 -13.85 -0.18
C ALA A 656 -20.82 -14.22 0.27
N SER A 657 -20.37 -13.60 1.36
CA SER A 657 -19.15 -13.98 2.06
C SER A 657 -19.45 -15.02 3.14
N THR A 658 -18.47 -15.85 3.46
CA THR A 658 -18.58 -16.93 4.45
C THR A 658 -17.68 -16.67 5.65
N PHE A 659 -18.00 -17.26 6.80
CA PHE A 659 -17.09 -17.25 7.97
C PHE A 659 -15.76 -17.97 7.70
N ALA A 660 -15.66 -18.74 6.62
CA ALA A 660 -14.44 -19.41 6.18
C ALA A 660 -13.55 -18.52 5.29
N GLY A 661 -13.89 -17.24 5.08
CA GLY A 661 -13.07 -16.32 4.29
C GLY A 661 -13.23 -16.45 2.78
N THR A 662 -14.28 -17.12 2.29
CA THR A 662 -14.54 -17.31 0.85
C THR A 662 -15.81 -16.57 0.40
N VAL A 663 -15.93 -16.32 -0.91
CA VAL A 663 -17.08 -15.63 -1.53
C VAL A 663 -17.73 -16.52 -2.59
N ALA A 664 -19.05 -16.52 -2.63
CA ALA A 664 -19.84 -17.10 -3.71
C ALA A 664 -20.78 -16.05 -4.32
N CYS A 665 -20.83 -15.96 -5.65
CA CYS A 665 -21.69 -15.03 -6.38
C CYS A 665 -22.63 -15.77 -7.35
N TRP A 666 -23.78 -15.16 -7.68
CA TRP A 666 -24.74 -15.66 -8.66
C TRP A 666 -25.53 -14.53 -9.34
N GLY A 667 -26.19 -14.84 -10.44
CA GLY A 667 -26.97 -13.89 -11.23
C GLY A 667 -26.31 -13.55 -12.57
N ARG A 668 -26.52 -12.31 -13.02
CA ARG A 668 -25.95 -11.76 -14.26
C ARG A 668 -24.41 -11.80 -14.19
N ASN A 669 -23.76 -12.10 -15.32
CA ASN A 669 -22.29 -12.16 -15.40
C ASN A 669 -21.74 -11.63 -16.75
N LEU A 670 -22.46 -10.76 -17.47
CA LEU A 670 -22.03 -10.40 -18.83
C LEU A 670 -20.73 -9.57 -18.84
N GLU A 671 -20.43 -8.93 -17.72
CA GLU A 671 -19.28 -8.07 -17.48
C GLU A 671 -18.23 -8.74 -16.57
N GLY A 672 -18.45 -10.01 -16.18
CA GLY A 672 -17.55 -10.77 -15.29
C GLY A 672 -17.78 -10.55 -13.79
N GLN A 673 -18.87 -9.88 -13.39
CA GLN A 673 -19.18 -9.49 -12.01
C GLN A 673 -19.35 -10.65 -11.00
N LEU A 674 -19.39 -11.90 -11.46
CA LEU A 674 -19.36 -13.08 -10.58
C LEU A 674 -17.95 -13.55 -10.23
N GLY A 675 -16.91 -13.10 -10.95
CA GLY A 675 -15.51 -13.41 -10.62
C GLY A 675 -15.13 -14.89 -10.79
N ASP A 676 -15.93 -15.68 -11.51
CA ASP A 676 -15.78 -17.13 -11.68
C ASP A 676 -14.88 -17.53 -12.86
N GLY A 677 -14.12 -16.58 -13.42
CA GLY A 677 -13.30 -16.78 -14.61
C GLY A 677 -14.09 -16.86 -15.91
N SER A 678 -15.39 -16.52 -15.88
CA SER A 678 -16.25 -16.55 -17.06
C SER A 678 -17.14 -15.30 -17.15
N THR A 679 -17.86 -15.18 -18.27
CA THR A 679 -18.92 -14.18 -18.48
C THR A 679 -20.31 -14.82 -18.59
N ASN A 680 -20.46 -16.04 -18.08
CA ASN A 680 -21.71 -16.78 -18.12
C ASN A 680 -22.53 -16.50 -16.86
N GLN A 681 -23.78 -16.07 -17.03
CA GLN A 681 -24.70 -15.90 -15.90
C GLN A 681 -24.92 -17.23 -15.16
N ARG A 682 -25.15 -17.15 -13.84
CA ARG A 682 -25.30 -18.33 -12.97
C ARG A 682 -26.61 -18.27 -12.22
N TYR A 683 -27.42 -19.33 -12.37
CA TYR A 683 -28.68 -19.47 -11.65
C TYR A 683 -28.49 -20.03 -10.23
N SER A 684 -27.28 -20.46 -9.88
CA SER A 684 -26.91 -20.94 -8.55
C SER A 684 -25.58 -20.33 -8.12
N PRO A 685 -25.32 -20.21 -6.81
CA PRO A 685 -24.05 -19.71 -6.29
C PRO A 685 -22.85 -20.45 -6.87
N VAL A 686 -21.86 -19.70 -7.33
CA VAL A 686 -20.55 -20.20 -7.76
C VAL A 686 -19.43 -19.53 -6.96
N PRO A 687 -18.35 -20.25 -6.63
CA PRO A 687 -17.22 -19.64 -5.93
C PRO A 687 -16.53 -18.59 -6.80
N VAL A 688 -16.08 -17.50 -6.17
CA VAL A 688 -15.21 -16.52 -6.81
C VAL A 688 -13.79 -17.09 -6.89
N THR A 689 -13.13 -16.94 -8.04
CA THR A 689 -11.83 -17.55 -8.32
C THR A 689 -10.73 -16.91 -7.47
N GLY A 690 -10.00 -17.71 -6.70
CA GLY A 690 -8.77 -17.27 -6.02
C GLY A 690 -8.97 -16.36 -4.80
N LEU A 691 -10.21 -16.09 -4.36
CA LEU A 691 -10.46 -15.32 -3.14
C LEU A 691 -10.41 -16.20 -1.89
N VAL A 692 -9.54 -15.81 -0.97
CA VAL A 692 -9.42 -16.32 0.40
C VAL A 692 -9.31 -15.15 1.38
N ASP A 693 -9.44 -15.42 2.66
CA ASP A 693 -9.32 -14.43 3.74
C ASP A 693 -10.22 -13.20 3.57
N VAL A 694 -11.39 -13.38 2.95
CA VAL A 694 -12.37 -12.30 2.75
C VAL A 694 -13.22 -12.08 3.99
N VAL A 695 -13.29 -10.83 4.46
CA VAL A 695 -14.13 -10.43 5.59
C VAL A 695 -15.37 -9.65 5.16
N GLU A 696 -15.37 -9.08 3.97
CA GLU A 696 -16.45 -8.24 3.45
C GLU A 696 -16.49 -8.35 1.92
N VAL A 697 -17.70 -8.37 1.37
CA VAL A 697 -17.95 -8.30 -0.07
C VAL A 697 -18.98 -7.23 -0.32
N ASP A 698 -18.75 -6.40 -1.32
CA ASP A 698 -19.73 -5.44 -1.80
C ASP A 698 -19.97 -5.62 -3.31
N ALA A 699 -21.24 -5.67 -3.70
CA ALA A 699 -21.69 -5.88 -5.06
C ALA A 699 -22.30 -4.59 -5.58
N GLY A 700 -21.61 -3.94 -6.50
CA GLY A 700 -22.10 -2.77 -7.22
C GLY A 700 -23.11 -3.17 -8.30
N ARG A 701 -23.40 -2.28 -9.24
CA ARG A 701 -24.39 -2.60 -10.29
C ARG A 701 -23.94 -3.75 -11.18
N ASP A 702 -22.72 -3.65 -11.71
CA ASP A 702 -22.13 -4.54 -12.71
C ASP A 702 -20.68 -4.93 -12.38
N ASN A 703 -20.28 -4.73 -11.12
CA ASN A 703 -18.97 -5.04 -10.58
C ASN A 703 -19.11 -5.46 -9.11
N SER A 704 -18.05 -6.04 -8.56
CA SER A 704 -18.01 -6.50 -7.17
C SER A 704 -16.61 -6.28 -6.61
N CYS A 705 -16.52 -6.04 -5.31
CA CYS A 705 -15.28 -5.90 -4.58
C CYS A 705 -15.31 -6.74 -3.31
N ALA A 706 -14.15 -7.18 -2.87
CA ALA A 706 -13.95 -7.88 -1.61
C ALA A 706 -12.83 -7.20 -0.83
N ARG A 707 -12.99 -7.16 0.50
CA ARG A 707 -11.93 -6.76 1.42
C ARG A 707 -11.43 -7.99 2.16
N HIS A 708 -10.12 -8.11 2.20
CA HIS A 708 -9.43 -9.19 2.89
C HIS A 708 -9.14 -8.84 4.36
N VAL A 709 -8.77 -9.83 5.16
CA VAL A 709 -8.42 -9.66 6.59
C VAL A 709 -7.31 -8.63 6.79
N ASP A 710 -6.32 -8.59 5.90
CA ASP A 710 -5.18 -7.66 5.92
C ASP A 710 -5.54 -6.23 5.45
N GLY A 711 -6.78 -6.04 4.98
CA GLY A 711 -7.27 -4.77 4.44
C GLY A 711 -6.82 -4.49 3.00
N THR A 712 -6.22 -5.46 2.30
CA THR A 712 -6.15 -5.43 0.83
C THR A 712 -7.55 -5.51 0.23
N LEU A 713 -7.69 -5.02 -1.00
CA LEU A 713 -8.95 -5.03 -1.75
C LEU A 713 -8.77 -5.75 -3.08
N SER A 714 -9.77 -6.56 -3.43
CA SER A 714 -9.87 -7.19 -4.74
C SER A 714 -11.20 -6.83 -5.41
N CYS A 715 -11.18 -6.28 -6.62
CA CYS A 715 -12.38 -5.91 -7.38
C CYS A 715 -12.43 -6.60 -8.75
N TRP A 716 -13.63 -6.84 -9.28
CA TRP A 716 -13.86 -7.49 -10.57
C TRP A 716 -15.21 -7.08 -11.20
N GLY A 717 -15.43 -7.47 -12.45
CA GLY A 717 -16.58 -7.07 -13.26
C GLY A 717 -16.28 -5.89 -14.17
N SER A 718 -17.27 -5.01 -14.33
CA SER A 718 -17.15 -3.79 -15.14
C SER A 718 -16.06 -2.84 -14.62
N ASN A 719 -15.22 -2.33 -15.52
CA ASN A 719 -14.16 -1.36 -15.24
C ASN A 719 -14.05 -0.27 -16.32
N ASP A 720 -15.15 0.08 -17.00
CA ASP A 720 -15.13 1.08 -18.09
C ASP A 720 -14.76 2.51 -17.61
N ASP A 721 -15.01 2.80 -16.33
CA ASP A 721 -14.71 4.07 -15.67
C ASP A 721 -13.43 4.02 -14.80
N GLY A 722 -12.80 2.85 -14.61
CA GLY A 722 -11.67 2.67 -13.71
C GLY A 722 -12.03 2.21 -12.29
N GLN A 723 -13.31 1.89 -12.04
CA GLN A 723 -13.91 1.52 -10.76
C GLN A 723 -13.41 0.20 -10.13
N VAL A 724 -12.67 -0.64 -10.86
CA VAL A 724 -11.90 -1.76 -10.27
C VAL A 724 -10.62 -1.28 -9.60
N GLY A 725 -10.10 -0.10 -9.97
CA GLY A 725 -8.97 0.53 -9.26
C GLY A 725 -7.61 -0.13 -9.49
N ASN A 726 -7.46 -0.91 -10.56
CA ASN A 726 -6.20 -1.58 -10.93
C ASN A 726 -5.37 -0.79 -11.96
N GLY A 727 -5.73 0.46 -12.24
CA GLY A 727 -5.06 1.30 -13.25
C GLY A 727 -5.45 1.04 -14.71
N PHE A 728 -6.25 0.01 -14.99
CA PHE A 728 -6.71 -0.32 -16.34
C PHE A 728 -8.21 -0.04 -16.53
N LYS A 729 -8.70 -0.25 -17.75
CA LYS A 729 -10.13 -0.24 -18.10
C LYS A 729 -10.50 -1.53 -18.84
N GLY A 730 -11.75 -1.94 -18.76
CA GLY A 730 -12.26 -3.15 -19.43
C GLY A 730 -13.08 -4.05 -18.50
N TYR A 731 -13.29 -5.32 -18.87
CA TYR A 731 -14.04 -6.27 -18.03
C TYR A 731 -13.13 -7.32 -17.45
N PHE A 732 -13.27 -7.59 -16.15
CA PHE A 732 -12.44 -8.54 -15.42
C PHE A 732 -13.31 -9.64 -14.84
N ALA A 733 -13.24 -10.83 -15.43
CA ALA A 733 -13.98 -12.02 -14.96
C ALA A 733 -13.32 -12.70 -13.75
N THR A 734 -12.21 -12.16 -13.26
CA THR A 734 -11.48 -12.63 -12.08
C THR A 734 -11.12 -11.44 -11.18
N PRO A 735 -11.07 -11.63 -9.85
CA PRO A 735 -10.61 -10.60 -8.91
C PRO A 735 -9.28 -9.98 -9.33
N GLN A 736 -9.20 -8.65 -9.26
CA GLN A 736 -8.01 -7.85 -9.51
C GLN A 736 -7.67 -7.06 -8.25
N THR A 737 -6.40 -6.98 -7.90
CA THR A 737 -5.96 -6.15 -6.77
C THR A 737 -6.21 -4.68 -7.05
N VAL A 738 -6.84 -3.99 -6.09
CA VAL A 738 -6.97 -2.53 -6.10
C VAL A 738 -5.63 -1.94 -5.69
N GLN A 739 -5.09 -1.04 -6.51
CA GLN A 739 -3.84 -0.35 -6.21
C GLN A 739 -4.04 0.58 -5.02
N GLY A 740 -3.04 0.73 -4.17
CA GLY A 740 -3.11 1.61 -3.01
C GLY A 740 -3.98 1.10 -1.86
N PHE A 741 -4.28 -0.20 -1.78
CA PHE A 741 -4.87 -0.76 -0.56
C PHE A 741 -4.17 -2.06 -0.21
N GLY A 742 -3.55 -2.07 0.97
CA GLY A 742 -2.97 -3.28 1.56
C GLY A 742 -1.51 -3.56 1.21
N ASP A 743 -0.69 -2.53 1.01
CA ASP A 743 0.75 -2.65 1.20
C ASP A 743 1.09 -2.59 2.70
N THR A 744 0.58 -3.54 3.48
CA THR A 744 1.34 -3.99 4.65
C THR A 744 2.27 -5.09 4.18
N VAL A 745 3.58 -4.87 4.33
CA VAL A 745 4.64 -5.87 4.19
C VAL A 745 4.44 -6.91 5.30
N VAL A 746 3.54 -7.88 5.08
CA VAL A 746 3.35 -9.01 6.00
C VAL A 746 4.10 -10.20 5.42
N ARG A 747 5.23 -10.58 6.06
CA ARG A 747 5.68 -11.97 5.98
C ARG A 747 4.81 -12.80 6.92
N ASN A 748 4.16 -13.81 6.34
CA ASN A 748 3.68 -14.96 7.10
C ASN A 748 4.83 -15.47 7.98
N GLY A 749 4.54 -15.59 9.28
CA GLY A 749 5.48 -16.09 10.26
C GLY A 749 6.05 -17.45 9.83
N PHE A 750 7.37 -17.56 9.87
CA PHE A 750 8.04 -18.84 9.77
C PHE A 750 7.82 -19.61 11.08
N ASP A 751 7.04 -20.69 10.99
CA ASP A 751 7.12 -21.79 11.95
C ASP A 751 8.52 -22.39 11.90
N PHE A 752 9.17 -22.49 13.06
CA PHE A 752 10.37 -23.31 13.24
C PHE A 752 10.02 -24.80 13.12
N PRO A 753 10.78 -25.61 12.36
CA PRO A 753 10.93 -27.01 12.70
C PRO A 753 12.11 -27.19 13.67
N LEU A 754 11.81 -27.87 14.77
CA LEU A 754 12.74 -28.41 15.79
C LEU A 754 13.86 -29.27 15.19
#